data_AF-A0A950Q8E1-F1
#
_entry.id   AF-A0A950Q8E1-F1
#
_cell.length_a   1.000
_cell.length_b   1.000
_cell.length_c   1.000
_cell.angle_alpha   90.00
_cell.angle_beta   90.00
_cell.angle_gamma   90.00
#
_symmetry.space_group_name_H-M   'P 1'
#
loop_
_entity.id
_entity.type
_entity.pdbx_description
1 polymer ?
#
loop_
_entity_poly.entity_id
_entity_poly.type
_entity_poly.pdbx_seq_one_letter_code
_entity_poly.pdbx_strand_id
1 'polypeptide(L)'
;AGGVARVFLLGEDMWVRGDQNPQVNLFVDGKLVPSGVYRRLPPGAELQFQTGNLSKFYFSRGVTGANVFISHYQPLAGRIRLPLLEWFALRFENEMDHLVQQNAEQPDLGVAARARNRAVLNGNVTTSLDADLQATVQAKLEAFVAPGLKHENGRGFPAAITVMNAKTGQVLALASFPANASQGAGTRHAWEENQNFVNLAIGSAAKPLLSSAILEIWPELATLEIPAPSSGQHDDLLGLHIAPALNEEASFSGGWINFNDFLQRSSNIYAATLMMLETSLDPLKQDPTRASTPYRLQGSARDHLPVLELAHGNVLDTISCCVKWPDELARLYGIQVEDIERQGEASIFDDDRYDKTLWRPMLAALPDQRFLRQDNLNSVSPARVNLQLNNVRNFRTEYLTLILGASTSRWNNVKMAEAYARLVTGRRVEARLTEAGPEPEPMLGCASGRDADGLFCNRTRETILHALSLVATGGGTAAGQVGPKLAPLIEEATRRGLVLGFYSKTGTPKIPDPNNSRESSAVRQLGRDGVLKLDAQGHMIVALNESSYTLRNTADAEKARVAIEDDTAIFQTIGRNRLLLRKVLARAVAFNRARLPSQGAQLFRIVNKKVVGIPVGEGKLHEGRVYAFVIGLWPASALVNAATHEVDTTKPPVRAFSVAINIQDNWVGDHPHLGAMMGGVMVETLAPLLFPAGVK
;
A
#
# COMPACT_ATOMS: atom_id res chain seq x y z
N ALA A 1 44.05 -29.18 15.04
CA ALA A 1 43.15 -29.43 16.18
C ALA A 1 43.79 -28.82 17.42
N GLY A 2 43.14 -27.86 18.07
CA GLY A 2 43.70 -27.06 19.18
C GLY A 2 43.98 -25.60 18.82
N GLY A 3 42.95 -24.85 18.39
CA GLY A 3 43.04 -23.40 18.24
C GLY A 3 42.50 -22.71 19.50
N VAL A 4 43.22 -21.69 20.00
CA VAL A 4 42.73 -20.79 21.05
C VAL A 4 42.26 -19.51 20.38
N ALA A 5 40.96 -19.24 20.41
CA ALA A 5 40.42 -17.96 19.97
C ALA A 5 40.40 -16.98 21.15
N ARG A 6 40.84 -15.73 20.91
CA ARG A 6 40.85 -14.64 21.91
C ARG A 6 39.91 -13.53 21.47
N VAL A 7 38.96 -13.17 22.33
CA VAL A 7 38.03 -12.04 22.10
C VAL A 7 38.21 -11.02 23.21
N PHE A 8 38.38 -9.75 22.83
CA PHE A 8 38.45 -8.62 23.75
C PHE A 8 37.15 -7.84 23.67
N LEU A 9 36.51 -7.62 24.82
CA LEU A 9 35.27 -6.90 24.92
C LEU A 9 35.55 -5.42 25.17
N LEU A 10 35.08 -4.55 24.27
CA LEU A 10 35.11 -3.10 24.45
C LEU A 10 33.67 -2.63 24.71
N GLY A 11 33.35 -2.25 25.94
CA GLY A 11 31.99 -1.85 26.33
C GLY A 11 31.65 -2.21 27.78
N GLU A 12 30.38 -2.03 28.17
CA GLU A 12 29.84 -2.26 29.53
C GLU A 12 29.89 -3.74 30.00
N ASP A 13 29.57 -3.96 31.28
CA ASP A 13 29.50 -5.30 31.90
C ASP A 13 28.58 -6.27 31.14
N MET A 14 29.12 -7.42 30.74
CA MET A 14 28.34 -8.53 30.18
C MET A 14 28.35 -9.75 31.09
N TRP A 15 27.47 -10.72 30.84
CA TRP A 15 27.53 -12.03 31.48
C TRP A 15 27.65 -13.11 30.40
N VAL A 16 28.51 -14.10 30.64
CA VAL A 16 28.67 -15.27 29.74
C VAL A 16 28.40 -16.57 30.47
N ARG A 17 27.76 -17.51 29.79
CA ARG A 17 27.56 -18.89 30.26
C ARG A 17 27.99 -19.88 29.17
N GLY A 18 28.78 -20.88 29.57
CA GLY A 18 29.09 -22.04 28.73
C GLY A 18 27.97 -23.08 28.77
N ASP A 19 27.65 -23.67 27.62
CA ASP A 19 26.68 -24.76 27.50
C ASP A 19 27.14 -26.04 28.23
N GLN A 20 26.22 -26.96 28.54
CA GLN A 20 26.44 -28.24 29.24
C GLN A 20 27.28 -29.27 28.46
N ASN A 21 27.91 -28.88 27.36
CA ASN A 21 28.73 -29.79 26.59
C ASN A 21 30.14 -29.92 27.22
N PRO A 22 30.52 -31.09 27.78
CA PRO A 22 31.77 -31.26 28.54
C PRO A 22 33.05 -31.15 27.70
N GLN A 23 32.95 -30.95 26.38
CA GLN A 23 34.09 -30.86 25.47
C GLN A 23 34.56 -29.43 25.16
N VAL A 24 34.03 -28.41 25.86
CA VAL A 24 34.36 -27.01 25.59
C VAL A 24 34.75 -26.31 26.88
N ASN A 25 36.01 -25.88 26.96
CA ASN A 25 36.49 -25.04 28.05
C ASN A 25 36.37 -23.55 27.65
N LEU A 26 35.52 -22.82 28.36
CA LEU A 26 35.43 -21.36 28.30
C LEU A 26 36.32 -20.77 29.40
N PHE A 27 37.21 -19.84 29.06
CA PHE A 27 37.99 -19.10 30.04
C PHE A 27 37.69 -17.61 29.92
N VAL A 28 37.63 -16.95 31.09
CA VAL A 28 37.54 -15.49 31.23
C VAL A 28 38.77 -15.06 32.02
N ASP A 29 39.62 -14.25 31.39
CA ASP A 29 40.92 -13.81 31.91
C ASP A 29 41.78 -14.98 32.39
N GLY A 30 41.85 -16.03 31.56
CA GLY A 30 42.61 -17.25 31.83
C GLY A 30 42.00 -18.19 32.89
N LYS A 31 40.83 -17.86 33.47
CA LYS A 31 40.16 -18.71 34.46
C LYS A 31 38.97 -19.44 33.84
N LEU A 32 38.91 -20.76 34.00
CA LEU A 32 37.81 -21.60 33.49
C LEU A 32 36.46 -21.13 34.04
N VAL A 33 35.46 -21.06 33.18
CA VAL A 33 34.05 -20.87 33.54
C VAL A 33 33.41 -22.24 33.58
N PRO A 34 32.98 -22.72 34.77
CA PRO A 34 32.28 -23.99 34.88
C PRO A 34 31.05 -23.99 33.97
N SER A 35 30.81 -25.12 33.31
CA SER A 35 29.63 -25.29 32.48
C SER A 35 28.34 -25.02 33.27
N GLY A 36 27.39 -24.33 32.65
CA GLY A 36 26.13 -23.97 33.30
C GLY A 36 26.18 -22.73 34.21
N VAL A 37 27.36 -22.16 34.48
CA VAL A 37 27.52 -21.00 35.37
C VAL A 37 27.67 -19.71 34.57
N TYR A 38 26.90 -18.68 34.95
CA TYR A 38 27.08 -17.33 34.43
C TYR A 38 28.27 -16.66 35.11
N ARG A 39 29.15 -16.06 34.33
CA ARG A 39 30.26 -15.25 34.83
C ARG A 39 30.20 -13.84 34.26
N ARG A 40 30.36 -12.85 35.15
CA ARG A 40 30.46 -11.44 34.76
C ARG A 40 31.76 -11.19 34.00
N LEU A 41 31.64 -10.39 32.95
CA LEU A 41 32.68 -9.94 32.04
C LEU A 41 32.80 -8.43 32.19
N PRO A 42 33.78 -7.94 32.96
CA PRO A 42 34.03 -6.50 33.02
C PRO A 42 34.52 -5.98 31.66
N PRO A 43 34.39 -4.67 31.41
CA PRO A 43 35.01 -4.00 30.27
C PRO A 43 36.49 -4.39 30.14
N GLY A 44 36.93 -4.84 28.96
CA GLY A 44 38.32 -5.26 28.72
C GLY A 44 38.65 -6.71 29.03
N ALA A 45 37.71 -7.52 29.53
CA ALA A 45 37.95 -8.94 29.80
C ALA A 45 38.34 -9.72 28.52
N GLU A 46 39.29 -10.64 28.66
CA GLU A 46 39.74 -11.56 27.62
C GLU A 46 38.98 -12.88 27.71
N LEU A 47 38.29 -13.23 26.63
CA LEU A 47 37.67 -14.55 26.48
C LEU A 47 38.60 -15.48 25.72
N GLN A 48 38.90 -16.64 26.29
CA GLN A 48 39.65 -17.70 25.63
C GLN A 48 38.79 -18.95 25.49
N PHE A 49 38.79 -19.55 24.31
CA PHE A 49 38.04 -20.77 24.03
C PHE A 49 38.98 -21.85 23.51
N GLN A 50 38.89 -23.06 24.06
CA GLN A 50 39.60 -24.23 23.55
C GLN A 50 38.60 -25.11 22.79
N THR A 51 38.55 -25.00 21.47
CA THR A 51 37.52 -25.68 20.65
C THR A 51 38.00 -27.03 20.12
N GLY A 52 37.28 -28.09 20.50
CA GLY A 52 37.39 -29.44 19.91
C GLY A 52 36.33 -29.74 18.85
N ASN A 53 35.14 -29.13 18.96
CA ASN A 53 34.04 -29.09 17.97
C ASN A 53 32.91 -28.18 18.52
N LEU A 54 31.93 -27.84 17.67
CA LEU A 54 30.70 -27.05 17.91
C LEU A 54 30.44 -26.64 19.38
N SER A 55 30.58 -25.36 19.66
CA SER A 55 30.32 -24.78 20.99
C SER A 55 29.21 -23.74 20.90
N LYS A 56 28.32 -23.73 21.90
CA LYS A 56 27.32 -22.68 22.10
C LYS A 56 27.72 -21.83 23.31
N PHE A 57 27.67 -20.52 23.15
CA PHE A 57 27.87 -19.56 24.24
C PHE A 57 26.69 -18.62 24.30
N TYR A 58 26.31 -18.26 25.51
CA TYR A 58 25.23 -17.31 25.79
C TYR A 58 25.84 -16.05 26.37
N PHE A 59 25.64 -14.92 25.71
CA PHE A 59 25.96 -13.59 26.25
C PHE A 59 24.67 -12.87 26.61
N SER A 60 24.66 -12.16 27.73
CA SER A 60 23.51 -11.38 28.21
C SER A 60 23.98 -10.04 28.79
N ARG A 61 23.24 -8.97 28.49
CA ARG A 61 23.46 -7.63 29.06
C ARG A 61 22.62 -7.53 30.33
N GLY A 62 23.25 -7.79 31.48
CA GLY A 62 22.55 -8.10 32.74
C GLY A 62 22.03 -9.54 32.81
N VAL A 63 21.48 -9.97 33.96
CA VAL A 63 21.02 -11.37 34.16
C VAL A 63 19.72 -11.68 33.40
N THR A 64 19.07 -10.68 32.81
CA THR A 64 17.71 -10.78 32.27
C THR A 64 17.55 -10.24 30.83
N GLY A 65 18.57 -10.24 29.97
CA GLY A 65 18.48 -9.53 28.68
C GLY A 65 19.35 -10.05 27.52
N ALA A 66 18.64 -10.52 26.48
CA ALA A 66 19.09 -10.87 25.12
C ALA A 66 20.24 -11.89 25.02
N ASN A 67 19.90 -13.14 24.72
CA ASN A 67 20.87 -14.19 24.41
C ASN A 67 21.48 -13.97 23.02
N VAL A 68 22.77 -13.66 22.95
CA VAL A 68 23.53 -13.69 21.70
C VAL A 68 24.08 -15.10 21.47
N PHE A 69 23.73 -15.72 20.34
CA PHE A 69 24.19 -17.05 19.96
C PHE A 69 25.37 -16.96 18.99
N ILE A 70 26.48 -17.59 19.34
CA ILE A 70 27.59 -17.82 18.41
C ILE A 70 27.69 -19.33 18.17
N SER A 71 27.19 -19.82 17.04
CA SER A 71 27.54 -21.15 16.52
C SER A 71 28.47 -20.96 15.33
N HIS A 72 29.67 -21.52 15.36
CA HIS A 72 30.59 -21.48 14.20
C HIS A 72 31.06 -22.88 13.81
N TYR A 73 31.10 -23.11 12.50
CA TYR A 73 31.43 -24.40 11.87
C TYR A 73 32.86 -24.47 11.30
N GLN A 74 33.71 -23.46 11.54
CA GLN A 74 35.12 -23.47 11.11
C GLN A 74 36.05 -22.78 12.13
N PRO A 75 37.34 -23.19 12.19
CA PRO A 75 38.31 -22.63 13.11
C PRO A 75 38.75 -21.23 12.64
N LEU A 76 38.24 -20.18 13.28
CA LEU A 76 38.74 -18.82 13.10
C LEU A 76 40.03 -18.63 13.93
N ALA A 77 41.15 -18.39 13.25
CA ALA A 77 42.31 -17.75 13.85
C ALA A 77 42.21 -16.23 13.57
N GLY A 78 41.76 -15.44 14.54
CA GLY A 78 41.67 -13.98 14.39
C GLY A 78 40.89 -13.26 15.48
N ARG A 79 41.14 -11.94 15.62
CA ARG A 79 40.42 -11.02 16.53
C ARG A 79 39.05 -10.67 15.94
N ILE A 80 37.96 -10.97 16.66
CA ILE A 80 36.62 -10.52 16.30
C ILE A 80 36.41 -9.11 16.87
N ARG A 81 36.11 -8.11 16.03
CA ARG A 81 35.60 -6.80 16.47
C ARG A 81 34.07 -6.88 16.61
N LEU A 82 33.55 -6.48 17.77
CA LEU A 82 32.13 -6.57 18.17
C LEU A 82 31.06 -5.73 17.41
N PRO A 83 31.36 -4.81 16.48
CA PRO A 83 30.28 -4.15 15.72
C PRO A 83 29.53 -5.08 14.74
N LEU A 84 30.05 -6.28 14.47
CA LEU A 84 29.52 -7.20 13.43
C LEU A 84 28.42 -8.17 13.90
N LEU A 85 27.94 -8.06 15.15
CA LEU A 85 26.90 -8.92 15.71
C LEU A 85 25.46 -8.45 15.41
N GLU A 86 25.30 -7.26 14.84
CA GLU A 86 24.00 -6.66 14.53
C GLU A 86 23.23 -7.42 13.44
N TRP A 87 23.93 -8.18 12.57
CA TRP A 87 23.31 -8.97 11.50
C TRP A 87 22.73 -10.34 11.95
N PHE A 88 23.16 -10.87 13.10
CA PHE A 88 22.76 -12.21 13.55
C PHE A 88 21.47 -12.25 14.36
N ALA A 89 20.95 -11.10 14.79
CA ALA A 89 19.73 -10.99 15.60
C ALA A 89 18.43 -11.33 14.83
N LEU A 90 18.45 -11.30 13.50
CA LEU A 90 17.30 -11.54 12.61
C LEU A 90 16.76 -12.98 12.59
N ARG A 91 17.40 -13.93 13.30
CA ARG A 91 16.97 -15.34 13.30
C ARG A 91 15.92 -15.68 14.37
N PHE A 92 15.49 -14.72 15.18
CA PHE A 92 14.81 -14.97 16.46
C PHE A 92 13.28 -14.73 16.50
N GLU A 93 12.64 -14.33 15.41
CA GLU A 93 11.22 -13.94 15.46
C GLU A 93 10.26 -15.15 15.60
N ASN A 94 10.55 -16.30 14.99
CA ASN A 94 9.68 -17.48 15.12
C ASN A 94 9.86 -18.26 16.44
N GLU A 95 10.92 -18.01 17.22
CA GLU A 95 11.11 -18.61 18.55
C GLU A 95 10.62 -17.70 19.68
N MET A 96 10.36 -16.41 19.41
CA MET A 96 9.89 -15.46 20.42
C MET A 96 8.45 -15.73 20.86
N ASP A 97 7.53 -16.15 19.99
CA ASP A 97 6.18 -16.55 20.42
C ASP A 97 6.23 -17.77 21.36
N HIS A 98 7.17 -18.69 21.09
CA HIS A 98 7.43 -19.84 21.96
C HIS A 98 8.07 -19.42 23.29
N LEU A 99 8.93 -18.40 23.29
CA LEU A 99 9.59 -17.86 24.48
C LEU A 99 8.71 -16.90 25.28
N VAL A 100 7.74 -16.19 24.70
CA VAL A 100 6.77 -15.38 25.46
C VAL A 100 5.76 -16.28 26.18
N GLN A 101 5.30 -17.36 25.53
CA GLN A 101 4.53 -18.39 26.20
C GLN A 101 5.36 -19.13 27.28
N GLN A 102 6.64 -19.44 27.02
CA GLN A 102 7.52 -20.02 28.06
C GLN A 102 7.92 -19.02 29.15
N ASN A 103 8.05 -17.72 28.88
CA ASN A 103 8.42 -16.70 29.87
C ASN A 103 7.27 -16.37 30.84
N ALA A 104 6.02 -16.62 30.45
CA ALA A 104 4.91 -16.62 31.41
C ALA A 104 5.02 -17.78 32.42
N GLU A 105 5.73 -18.85 32.05
CA GLU A 105 5.90 -20.08 32.83
C GLU A 105 7.31 -20.32 33.39
N GLN A 106 8.28 -19.43 33.13
CA GLN A 106 9.64 -19.59 33.67
C GLN A 106 9.64 -19.42 35.20
N PRO A 107 10.00 -20.47 35.97
CA PRO A 107 9.99 -20.43 37.44
C PRO A 107 11.02 -19.45 38.02
N ASP A 108 12.00 -19.01 37.22
CA ASP A 108 13.13 -18.20 37.67
C ASP A 108 12.91 -16.68 37.55
N LEU A 109 11.81 -16.22 36.93
CA LEU A 109 11.44 -14.81 36.98
C LEU A 109 10.93 -14.49 38.38
N GLY A 110 11.69 -13.69 39.14
CA GLY A 110 11.30 -13.26 40.48
C GLY A 110 9.89 -12.65 40.49
N VAL A 111 9.16 -12.84 41.59
CA VAL A 111 7.76 -12.40 41.76
C VAL A 111 7.55 -10.93 41.37
N ALA A 112 8.53 -10.05 41.65
CA ALA A 112 8.50 -8.64 41.28
C ALA A 112 8.65 -8.37 39.76
N ALA A 113 9.31 -9.24 39.00
CA ALA A 113 9.39 -9.14 37.54
C ALA A 113 8.08 -9.62 36.89
N ARG A 114 7.50 -10.73 37.40
CA ARG A 114 6.17 -11.20 36.98
C ARG A 114 5.06 -10.20 37.33
N ALA A 115 5.12 -9.61 38.53
CA ALA A 115 4.20 -8.57 38.95
C ALA A 115 4.36 -7.28 38.13
N ARG A 116 5.58 -6.89 37.74
CA ARG A 116 5.80 -5.75 36.83
C ARG A 116 5.28 -6.03 35.42
N ASN A 117 5.56 -7.20 34.85
CA ASN A 117 5.05 -7.57 33.53
C ASN A 117 3.51 -7.68 33.53
N ARG A 118 2.89 -8.24 34.58
CA ARG A 118 1.42 -8.25 34.74
C ARG A 118 0.84 -6.86 35.01
N ALA A 119 1.46 -6.05 35.86
CA ALA A 119 0.97 -4.70 36.16
C ALA A 119 1.03 -3.78 34.93
N VAL A 120 1.98 -4.01 34.02
CA VAL A 120 2.07 -3.28 32.75
C VAL A 120 1.04 -3.79 31.72
N LEU A 121 0.67 -5.07 31.76
CA LEU A 121 -0.42 -5.64 30.96
C LEU A 121 -1.83 -5.33 31.49
N ASN A 122 -1.94 -4.73 32.68
CA ASN A 122 -3.23 -4.33 33.29
C ASN A 122 -3.74 -2.97 32.79
N GLY A 123 -3.27 -2.50 31.64
CA GLY A 123 -3.83 -1.33 30.97
C GLY A 123 -5.08 -1.71 30.18
N ASN A 124 -6.24 -1.19 30.56
CA ASN A 124 -7.43 -1.29 29.71
C ASN A 124 -7.24 -0.35 28.51
N VAL A 125 -7.24 -0.92 27.30
CA VAL A 125 -7.29 -0.14 26.06
C VAL A 125 -8.74 -0.10 25.60
N THR A 126 -9.30 1.10 25.49
CA THR A 126 -10.60 1.32 24.85
C THR A 126 -10.39 1.62 23.38
N THR A 127 -10.89 0.74 22.51
CA THR A 127 -10.83 0.94 21.06
C THR A 127 -12.01 1.76 20.57
N SER A 128 -11.87 2.46 19.44
CA SER A 128 -12.99 3.11 18.75
C SER A 128 -13.87 2.16 17.94
N LEU A 129 -13.50 0.88 17.84
CA LEU A 129 -14.30 -0.13 17.15
C LEU A 129 -15.62 -0.32 17.88
N ASP A 130 -16.72 -0.15 17.15
CA ASP A 130 -18.05 -0.46 17.63
C ASP A 130 -18.32 -1.94 17.35
N ALA A 131 -18.47 -2.74 18.40
CA ALA A 131 -18.57 -4.19 18.28
C ALA A 131 -19.81 -4.64 17.49
N ASP A 132 -20.95 -3.95 17.67
CA ASP A 132 -22.21 -4.28 17.00
C ASP A 132 -22.16 -3.88 15.52
N LEU A 133 -21.59 -2.70 15.23
CA LEU A 133 -21.34 -2.28 13.86
C LEU A 133 -20.35 -3.23 13.18
N GLN A 134 -19.23 -3.57 13.83
CA GLN A 134 -18.23 -4.49 13.29
C GLN A 134 -18.87 -5.84 12.91
N ALA A 135 -19.62 -6.44 13.83
CA ALA A 135 -20.31 -7.70 13.60
C ALA A 135 -21.32 -7.60 12.45
N THR A 136 -22.09 -6.50 12.40
CA THR A 136 -23.07 -6.25 11.35
C THR A 136 -22.40 -6.11 9.98
N VAL A 137 -21.36 -5.28 9.87
CA VAL A 137 -20.64 -5.03 8.60
C VAL A 137 -19.93 -6.29 8.13
N GLN A 138 -19.33 -7.06 9.04
CA GLN A 138 -18.71 -8.36 8.71
C GLN A 138 -19.74 -9.33 8.14
N ALA A 139 -20.88 -9.51 8.80
CA ALA A 139 -21.94 -10.40 8.34
C ALA A 139 -22.50 -9.96 6.97
N LYS A 140 -22.65 -8.65 6.74
CA LYS A 140 -23.09 -8.12 5.44
C LYS A 140 -22.06 -8.38 4.35
N LEU A 141 -20.77 -8.18 4.63
CA LEU A 141 -19.69 -8.48 3.68
C LEU A 141 -19.69 -9.97 3.31
N GLU A 142 -19.71 -10.86 4.29
CA GLU A 142 -19.70 -12.32 4.08
C GLU A 142 -20.92 -12.78 3.27
N ALA A 143 -22.12 -12.32 3.64
CA ALA A 143 -23.34 -12.65 2.90
C ALA A 143 -23.29 -12.14 1.46
N PHE A 144 -22.67 -10.99 1.23
CA PHE A 144 -22.56 -10.37 -0.07
C PHE A 144 -21.54 -11.08 -0.99
N VAL A 145 -20.42 -11.58 -0.44
CA VAL A 145 -19.38 -12.29 -1.21
C VAL A 145 -19.63 -13.80 -1.35
N ALA A 146 -20.50 -14.38 -0.53
CA ALA A 146 -20.83 -15.80 -0.56
C ALA A 146 -21.27 -16.35 -1.94
N PRO A 147 -22.01 -15.62 -2.79
CA PRO A 147 -22.30 -16.07 -4.16
C PRO A 147 -21.03 -16.20 -5.02
N GLY A 148 -20.09 -15.24 -4.93
CA GLY A 148 -18.84 -15.24 -5.70
C GLY A 148 -17.93 -16.43 -5.40
N LEU A 149 -17.94 -16.93 -4.16
CA LEU A 149 -17.23 -18.15 -3.76
C LEU A 149 -17.61 -19.38 -4.59
N LYS A 150 -18.85 -19.46 -5.09
CA LYS A 150 -19.29 -20.56 -5.97
C LYS A 150 -18.65 -20.48 -7.35
N HIS A 151 -18.34 -19.28 -7.84
CA HIS A 151 -17.74 -19.05 -9.15
C HIS A 151 -16.23 -19.35 -9.17
N GLU A 152 -15.56 -19.20 -8.04
CA GLU A 152 -14.11 -19.38 -7.89
C GLU A 152 -13.70 -20.81 -7.47
N ASN A 153 -14.57 -21.82 -7.67
CA ASN A 153 -14.36 -23.18 -7.17
C ASN A 153 -14.02 -23.22 -5.66
N GLY A 154 -14.60 -22.30 -4.87
CA GLY A 154 -14.32 -22.17 -3.44
C GLY A 154 -13.01 -21.48 -3.08
N ARG A 155 -12.28 -20.89 -4.04
CA ARG A 155 -11.14 -20.02 -3.71
C ARG A 155 -11.66 -18.68 -3.20
N GLY A 156 -11.40 -18.40 -1.93
CA GLY A 156 -11.62 -17.07 -1.37
C GLY A 156 -10.83 -16.01 -2.12
N PHE A 157 -11.39 -14.82 -2.20
CA PHE A 157 -10.79 -13.63 -2.79
C PHE A 157 -10.75 -12.48 -1.77
N PRO A 158 -9.86 -11.49 -1.91
CA PRO A 158 -9.82 -10.35 -1.00
C PRO A 158 -11.09 -9.50 -1.10
N ALA A 159 -11.75 -9.27 0.04
CA ALA A 159 -12.73 -8.21 0.15
C ALA A 159 -12.66 -7.54 1.52
N ALA A 160 -12.98 -6.25 1.58
CA ALA A 160 -12.76 -5.46 2.78
C ALA A 160 -13.67 -4.23 2.83
N ILE A 161 -14.08 -3.84 4.05
CA ILE A 161 -14.84 -2.62 4.33
C ILE A 161 -14.25 -1.93 5.55
N THR A 162 -13.82 -0.68 5.37
CA THR A 162 -13.51 0.24 6.47
C THR A 162 -14.66 1.21 6.65
N VAL A 163 -15.15 1.35 7.89
CA VAL A 163 -16.04 2.45 8.30
C VAL A 163 -15.29 3.33 9.29
N MET A 164 -15.18 4.61 8.98
CA MET A 164 -14.47 5.59 9.80
C MET A 164 -15.36 6.81 10.07
N ASN A 165 -15.31 7.36 11.27
CA ASN A 165 -15.87 8.68 11.56
C ASN A 165 -15.06 9.73 10.78
N ALA A 166 -15.69 10.35 9.78
CA ALA A 166 -15.02 11.29 8.89
C ALA A 166 -14.62 12.59 9.59
N LYS A 167 -15.20 12.91 10.76
CA LYS A 167 -14.87 14.11 11.53
C LYS A 167 -13.64 13.90 12.41
N THR A 168 -13.48 12.70 13.01
CA THR A 168 -12.48 12.45 14.07
C THR A 168 -11.37 11.50 13.65
N GLY A 169 -11.57 10.72 12.58
CA GLY A 169 -10.65 9.66 12.16
C GLY A 169 -10.78 8.35 12.94
N GLN A 170 -11.73 8.26 13.88
CA GLN A 170 -12.01 7.03 14.61
C GLN A 170 -12.47 5.93 13.65
N VAL A 171 -11.75 4.82 13.60
CA VAL A 171 -12.16 3.62 12.86
C VAL A 171 -13.19 2.88 13.69
N LEU A 172 -14.39 2.72 13.13
CA LEU A 172 -15.56 2.13 13.80
C LEU A 172 -15.75 0.67 13.41
N ALA A 173 -15.39 0.29 12.18
CA ALA A 173 -15.40 -1.08 11.71
C ALA A 173 -14.33 -1.34 10.63
N LEU A 174 -13.79 -2.55 10.61
CA LEU A 174 -12.82 -3.13 9.70
C LEU A 174 -13.26 -4.55 9.31
N ALA A 175 -14.33 -4.67 8.52
CA ALA A 175 -14.75 -5.98 8.03
C ALA A 175 -13.80 -6.48 6.94
N SER A 176 -13.46 -7.76 6.97
CA SER A 176 -12.47 -8.36 6.08
C SER A 176 -12.88 -9.76 5.66
N PHE A 177 -12.54 -10.13 4.43
CA PHE A 177 -12.79 -11.43 3.86
C PHE A 177 -11.60 -11.88 3.00
N PRO A 178 -11.13 -13.13 3.12
CA PRO A 178 -11.59 -14.16 4.07
C PRO A 178 -11.23 -13.80 5.52
N ALA A 179 -12.13 -14.06 6.47
CA ALA A 179 -11.93 -13.81 7.90
C ALA A 179 -11.42 -15.05 8.66
N ASN A 180 -11.51 -16.24 8.07
CA ASN A 180 -11.00 -17.47 8.65
C ASN A 180 -10.54 -18.46 7.58
N ALA A 181 -9.78 -19.47 7.99
CA ALA A 181 -9.18 -20.46 7.11
C ALA A 181 -10.21 -21.24 6.26
N SER A 182 -11.44 -21.43 6.74
CA SER A 182 -12.48 -22.15 5.99
C SER A 182 -13.03 -21.36 4.80
N GLN A 183 -12.84 -20.04 4.79
CA GLN A 183 -13.32 -19.13 3.76
C GLN A 183 -12.32 -18.92 2.60
N GLY A 184 -11.10 -19.49 2.65
CA GLY A 184 -10.07 -19.23 1.63
C GLY A 184 -9.09 -20.38 1.38
N ALA A 185 -9.29 -21.15 0.32
CA ALA A 185 -8.35 -22.19 -0.14
C ALA A 185 -7.25 -21.68 -1.11
N GLY A 186 -7.22 -20.39 -1.46
CA GLY A 186 -6.45 -19.86 -2.59
C GLY A 186 -4.98 -19.51 -2.29
N THR A 187 -4.70 -18.90 -1.14
CA THR A 187 -3.34 -18.65 -0.63
C THR A 187 -3.33 -18.96 0.86
N ARG A 188 -2.32 -19.71 1.33
CA ARG A 188 -2.33 -20.34 2.67
C ARG A 188 -2.45 -19.36 3.86
N HIS A 189 -2.41 -18.05 3.62
CA HIS A 189 -2.31 -17.01 4.65
C HIS A 189 -3.20 -15.77 4.41
N ALA A 190 -4.04 -15.71 3.37
CA ALA A 190 -4.87 -14.50 3.14
C ALA A 190 -5.85 -14.19 4.30
N TRP A 191 -6.27 -15.22 5.04
CA TRP A 191 -7.14 -15.07 6.21
C TRP A 191 -6.38 -14.62 7.47
N GLU A 192 -5.04 -14.67 7.47
CA GLU A 192 -4.20 -14.18 8.57
C GLU A 192 -4.00 -12.65 8.48
N GLU A 193 -4.19 -12.08 7.29
CA GLU A 193 -4.06 -10.65 7.03
C GLU A 193 -5.43 -9.97 6.99
N ASN A 194 -5.57 -8.84 7.67
CA ASN A 194 -6.75 -7.99 7.47
C ASN A 194 -6.64 -7.31 6.10
N GLN A 195 -7.56 -7.64 5.20
CA GLN A 195 -7.56 -7.11 3.83
C GLN A 195 -7.78 -5.59 3.76
N ASN A 196 -8.22 -4.93 4.85
CA ASN A 196 -8.24 -3.46 4.92
C ASN A 196 -6.84 -2.83 5.02
N PHE A 197 -5.82 -3.63 5.36
CA PHE A 197 -4.44 -3.19 5.56
C PHE A 197 -3.55 -3.48 4.35
N VAL A 198 -4.00 -4.30 3.42
CA VAL A 198 -3.26 -4.64 2.20
C VAL A 198 -3.45 -3.56 1.14
N ASN A 199 -2.38 -3.18 0.44
CA ASN A 199 -2.47 -2.27 -0.69
C ASN A 199 -3.07 -2.98 -1.91
N LEU A 200 -4.31 -2.65 -2.22
CA LEU A 200 -5.11 -3.24 -3.29
C LEU A 200 -5.27 -2.23 -4.44
N ALA A 201 -5.51 -2.72 -5.66
CA ALA A 201 -5.85 -1.82 -6.76
C ALA A 201 -7.19 -1.14 -6.46
N ILE A 202 -7.29 0.17 -6.72
CA ILE A 202 -8.49 0.96 -6.40
C ILE A 202 -9.26 1.48 -7.61
N GLY A 203 -8.67 1.40 -8.80
CA GLY A 203 -9.33 1.82 -10.03
C GLY A 203 -9.71 3.31 -10.01
N SER A 204 -10.81 3.63 -10.68
CA SER A 204 -11.32 5.00 -10.81
C SER A 204 -11.70 5.70 -9.48
N ALA A 205 -11.69 5.00 -8.33
CA ALA A 205 -11.82 5.64 -7.02
C ALA A 205 -10.61 6.55 -6.69
N ALA A 206 -9.49 6.40 -7.40
CA ALA A 206 -8.32 7.28 -7.29
C ALA A 206 -8.52 8.66 -7.93
N LYS A 207 -9.39 8.76 -8.95
CA LYS A 207 -9.54 9.95 -9.80
C LYS A 207 -9.77 11.24 -9.00
N PRO A 208 -10.69 11.31 -8.03
CA PRO A 208 -10.95 12.56 -7.31
C PRO A 208 -9.73 13.04 -6.52
N LEU A 209 -8.97 12.10 -5.95
CA LEU A 209 -7.81 12.38 -5.12
C LEU A 209 -6.61 12.82 -5.97
N LEU A 210 -6.36 12.16 -7.10
CA LEU A 210 -5.31 12.56 -8.02
C LEU A 210 -5.67 13.88 -8.73
N SER A 211 -6.92 14.05 -9.15
CA SER A 211 -7.40 15.32 -9.71
C SER A 211 -7.29 16.46 -8.71
N SER A 212 -7.59 16.25 -7.42
CA SER A 212 -7.38 17.30 -6.40
C SER A 212 -5.93 17.76 -6.31
N ALA A 213 -4.98 16.83 -6.33
CA ALA A 213 -3.56 17.17 -6.28
C ALA A 213 -3.11 17.95 -7.54
N ILE A 214 -3.64 17.58 -8.71
CA ILE A 214 -3.39 18.29 -9.97
C ILE A 214 -3.98 19.71 -9.93
N LEU A 215 -5.23 19.86 -9.46
CA LEU A 215 -5.91 21.15 -9.44
C LEU A 215 -5.34 22.13 -8.41
N GLU A 216 -4.64 21.67 -7.38
CA GLU A 216 -3.88 22.56 -6.48
C GLU A 216 -2.74 23.29 -7.20
N ILE A 217 -2.19 22.69 -8.25
CA ILE A 217 -1.11 23.29 -9.04
C ILE A 217 -1.68 24.06 -10.22
N TRP A 218 -2.69 23.49 -10.88
CA TRP A 218 -3.30 24.03 -12.08
C TRP A 218 -4.82 24.15 -11.92
N PRO A 219 -5.34 25.12 -11.14
CA PRO A 219 -6.78 25.30 -10.93
C PRO A 219 -7.57 25.49 -12.23
N GLU A 220 -6.94 26.01 -13.27
CA GLU A 220 -7.55 26.25 -14.59
C GLU A 220 -7.99 24.94 -15.25
N LEU A 221 -7.32 23.82 -14.96
CA LEU A 221 -7.68 22.50 -15.48
C LEU A 221 -9.06 22.02 -15.00
N ALA A 222 -9.65 22.64 -13.97
CA ALA A 222 -11.04 22.42 -13.59
C ALA A 222 -12.04 22.83 -14.69
N THR A 223 -11.61 23.70 -15.63
CA THR A 223 -12.42 24.16 -16.76
C THR A 223 -12.17 23.35 -18.04
N LEU A 224 -11.41 22.26 -17.96
CA LEU A 224 -11.12 21.40 -19.11
C LEU A 224 -12.42 20.80 -19.66
N GLU A 225 -12.59 20.89 -20.97
CA GLU A 225 -13.58 20.13 -21.72
C GLU A 225 -12.90 19.36 -22.83
N ILE A 226 -13.33 18.13 -23.07
CA ILE A 226 -12.88 17.32 -24.22
C ILE A 226 -14.10 16.86 -25.03
N PRO A 227 -13.92 16.55 -26.32
CA PRO A 227 -14.95 15.89 -27.10
C PRO A 227 -15.41 14.62 -26.39
N ALA A 228 -16.72 14.42 -26.34
CA ALA A 228 -17.33 13.24 -25.75
C ALA A 228 -16.77 11.96 -26.41
N PRO A 229 -15.99 11.14 -25.69
CA PRO A 229 -15.42 9.93 -26.27
C PRO A 229 -16.52 8.90 -26.51
N SER A 230 -16.39 8.08 -27.56
CA SER A 230 -17.20 6.87 -27.72
C SER A 230 -16.81 5.84 -26.66
N SER A 231 -17.72 4.93 -26.30
CA SER A 231 -17.35 3.75 -25.51
C SER A 231 -16.44 2.83 -26.33
N GLY A 232 -15.45 2.19 -25.70
CA GLY A 232 -14.54 1.23 -26.33
C GLY A 232 -13.06 1.59 -26.16
N GLN A 233 -12.22 1.05 -27.04
CA GLN A 233 -10.77 1.27 -26.99
C GLN A 233 -10.37 2.56 -27.73
N HIS A 234 -9.49 3.33 -27.10
CA HIS A 234 -8.89 4.55 -27.65
C HIS A 234 -7.38 4.46 -27.55
N ASP A 235 -6.72 4.50 -28.69
CA ASP A 235 -5.27 4.45 -28.83
C ASP A 235 -4.67 5.81 -29.18
N ASP A 236 -5.45 6.88 -29.11
CA ASP A 236 -5.02 8.27 -29.25
C ASP A 236 -5.43 9.09 -28.02
N LEU A 237 -4.51 9.93 -27.55
CA LEU A 237 -4.77 10.92 -26.51
C LEU A 237 -4.16 12.26 -26.91
N LEU A 238 -5.00 13.22 -27.27
CA LEU A 238 -4.60 14.53 -27.81
C LEU A 238 -3.55 14.43 -28.94
N GLY A 239 -3.71 13.48 -29.87
CA GLY A 239 -2.77 13.27 -30.97
C GLY A 239 -1.54 12.43 -30.61
N LEU A 240 -1.43 11.96 -29.37
CA LEU A 240 -0.40 11.00 -28.96
C LEU A 240 -0.94 9.58 -28.99
N HIS A 241 -0.33 8.75 -29.83
CA HIS A 241 -0.64 7.32 -29.84
C HIS A 241 -0.28 6.65 -28.50
N ILE A 242 -1.22 5.93 -27.88
CA ILE A 242 -1.03 5.20 -26.63
C ILE A 242 -1.27 3.69 -26.85
N ALA A 243 -0.33 2.88 -26.37
CA ALA A 243 -0.39 1.43 -26.48
C ALA A 243 0.07 0.81 -25.15
N PRO A 244 -0.79 0.10 -24.39
CA PRO A 244 -2.12 -0.35 -24.81
C PRO A 244 -3.14 0.79 -24.87
N ALA A 245 -4.18 0.60 -25.71
CA ALA A 245 -5.31 1.50 -25.80
C ALA A 245 -6.04 1.61 -24.45
N LEU A 246 -6.55 2.80 -24.14
CA LEU A 246 -7.40 3.04 -22.98
C LEU A 246 -8.81 2.57 -23.29
N ASN A 247 -9.44 1.89 -22.33
CA ASN A 247 -10.84 1.51 -22.46
C ASN A 247 -11.72 2.61 -21.86
N GLU A 248 -12.66 3.15 -22.61
CA GLU A 248 -13.71 4.03 -22.13
C GLU A 248 -15.01 3.24 -21.95
N GLU A 249 -15.48 3.15 -20.71
CA GLU A 249 -16.71 2.42 -20.38
C GLU A 249 -17.92 3.35 -20.37
N ALA A 250 -17.68 4.64 -20.12
CA ALA A 250 -18.75 5.63 -20.08
C ALA A 250 -19.30 5.89 -21.49
N SER A 251 -20.63 5.94 -21.59
CA SER A 251 -21.33 6.35 -22.80
C SER A 251 -21.79 7.79 -22.69
N PHE A 252 -21.52 8.58 -23.72
CA PHE A 252 -21.88 9.99 -23.81
C PHE A 252 -22.69 10.25 -25.08
N SER A 253 -23.63 11.19 -25.03
CA SER A 253 -24.53 11.53 -26.14
C SER A 253 -23.91 12.44 -27.20
N GLY A 254 -22.58 12.41 -27.37
CA GLY A 254 -21.82 13.36 -28.18
C GLY A 254 -21.61 14.71 -27.50
N GLY A 255 -20.99 15.66 -28.22
CA GLY A 255 -20.71 17.01 -27.71
C GLY A 255 -19.39 17.10 -26.95
N TRP A 256 -19.39 17.90 -25.88
CA TRP A 256 -18.25 18.13 -25.00
C TRP A 256 -18.57 17.62 -23.61
N ILE A 257 -17.60 16.98 -22.96
CA ILE A 257 -17.71 16.57 -21.57
C ILE A 257 -16.78 17.43 -20.73
N ASN A 258 -17.25 17.85 -19.55
CA ASN A 258 -16.51 18.70 -18.63
C ASN A 258 -16.07 17.92 -17.37
N PHE A 259 -15.53 18.64 -16.38
CA PHE A 259 -15.04 18.05 -15.15
C PHE A 259 -16.12 17.32 -14.34
N ASN A 260 -17.38 17.78 -14.40
CA ASN A 260 -18.50 17.12 -13.73
C ASN A 260 -18.79 15.77 -14.38
N ASP A 261 -18.91 15.73 -15.71
CA ASP A 261 -19.13 14.49 -16.48
C ASP A 261 -18.03 13.47 -16.21
N PHE A 262 -16.78 13.96 -16.14
CA PHE A 262 -15.60 13.16 -15.86
C PHE A 262 -15.73 12.37 -14.56
N LEU A 263 -16.01 13.00 -13.41
CA LEU A 263 -16.10 12.27 -12.15
C LEU A 263 -17.45 11.55 -12.00
N GLN A 264 -18.56 12.17 -12.45
CA GLN A 264 -19.90 11.59 -12.40
C GLN A 264 -19.96 10.23 -13.13
N ARG A 265 -19.48 10.21 -14.38
CA ARG A 265 -19.52 9.04 -15.28
C ARG A 265 -18.22 8.28 -15.34
N SER A 266 -17.19 8.76 -14.66
CA SER A 266 -15.88 8.10 -14.57
C SER A 266 -15.14 7.96 -15.90
N SER A 267 -15.12 9.00 -16.74
CA SER A 267 -14.40 8.95 -18.03
C SER A 267 -12.92 8.63 -17.84
N ASN A 268 -12.40 7.64 -18.56
CA ASN A 268 -10.97 7.29 -18.56
C ASN A 268 -10.17 8.21 -19.50
N ILE A 269 -10.74 8.61 -20.63
CA ILE A 269 -10.08 9.51 -21.58
C ILE A 269 -9.90 10.91 -21.00
N TYR A 270 -10.91 11.44 -20.31
CA TYR A 270 -10.79 12.70 -19.59
C TYR A 270 -9.69 12.62 -18.52
N ALA A 271 -9.67 11.54 -17.72
CA ALA A 271 -8.68 11.35 -16.67
C ALA A 271 -7.25 11.36 -17.23
N ALA A 272 -7.00 10.57 -18.29
CA ALA A 272 -5.70 10.50 -18.92
C ALA A 272 -5.32 11.84 -19.58
N THR A 273 -6.29 12.56 -20.15
CA THR A 273 -6.07 13.90 -20.71
C THR A 273 -5.64 14.88 -19.62
N LEU A 274 -6.33 14.89 -18.47
CA LEU A 274 -5.99 15.71 -17.31
C LEU A 274 -4.56 15.40 -16.81
N MET A 275 -4.24 14.11 -16.65
CA MET A 275 -2.91 13.64 -16.22
C MET A 275 -1.82 13.94 -17.25
N MET A 276 -2.14 14.09 -18.54
CA MET A 276 -1.17 14.50 -19.54
C MET A 276 -0.95 16.01 -19.54
N LEU A 277 -2.01 16.80 -19.47
CA LEU A 277 -1.93 18.26 -19.49
C LEU A 277 -1.16 18.81 -18.29
N GLU A 278 -1.26 18.17 -17.13
CA GLU A 278 -0.54 18.61 -15.93
C GLU A 278 0.99 18.46 -16.05
N THR A 279 1.48 17.54 -16.91
CA THR A 279 2.93 17.37 -17.21
C THR A 279 3.53 18.46 -18.10
N SER A 280 2.73 19.47 -18.47
CA SER A 280 3.22 20.61 -19.24
C SER A 280 3.82 21.68 -18.34
N LEU A 281 4.77 22.45 -18.90
CA LEU A 281 5.32 23.64 -18.24
C LEU A 281 4.22 24.66 -17.90
N ASP A 282 3.24 24.75 -18.79
CA ASP A 282 2.10 25.64 -18.70
C ASP A 282 0.96 25.07 -19.57
N PRO A 283 -0.12 24.52 -18.98
CA PRO A 283 -1.21 23.93 -19.73
C PRO A 283 -1.99 24.96 -20.57
N LEU A 284 -1.78 26.26 -20.32
CA LEU A 284 -2.38 27.34 -21.10
C LEU A 284 -1.55 27.72 -22.34
N LYS A 285 -0.30 27.28 -22.46
CA LYS A 285 0.56 27.59 -23.63
C LYS A 285 0.69 26.39 -24.56
N GLN A 286 0.23 26.57 -25.80
CA GLN A 286 0.30 25.54 -26.83
C GLN A 286 1.64 25.55 -27.57
N ASP A 287 2.10 24.37 -27.97
CA ASP A 287 3.17 24.17 -28.94
C ASP A 287 2.58 24.22 -30.36
N PRO A 288 2.81 25.30 -31.14
CA PRO A 288 2.21 25.47 -32.46
C PRO A 288 2.71 24.44 -33.48
N THR A 289 3.73 23.63 -33.15
CA THR A 289 4.28 22.60 -34.05
C THR A 289 3.67 21.22 -33.82
N ARG A 290 2.85 21.05 -32.77
CA ARG A 290 2.31 19.76 -32.34
C ARG A 290 0.80 19.80 -32.26
N ALA A 291 0.15 19.50 -33.38
CA ALA A 291 -1.31 19.36 -33.43
C ALA A 291 -1.82 18.31 -32.42
N SER A 292 -3.04 18.52 -31.93
CA SER A 292 -3.73 17.61 -31.02
C SER A 292 -5.17 17.39 -31.46
N THR A 293 -5.79 16.33 -30.95
CA THR A 293 -7.25 16.26 -30.88
C THR A 293 -7.78 17.50 -30.14
N PRO A 294 -8.89 18.11 -30.57
CA PRO A 294 -9.39 19.34 -29.95
C PRO A 294 -9.73 19.16 -28.47
N TYR A 295 -9.46 20.19 -27.66
CA TYR A 295 -9.90 20.32 -26.28
C TYR A 295 -10.26 21.80 -26.00
N ARG A 296 -10.91 22.09 -24.87
CA ARG A 296 -11.16 23.46 -24.42
C ARG A 296 -10.62 23.64 -23.02
N LEU A 297 -10.11 24.83 -22.75
CA LEU A 297 -9.63 25.22 -21.43
C LEU A 297 -9.90 26.71 -21.25
N GLN A 298 -10.53 27.07 -20.14
CA GLN A 298 -11.04 28.43 -19.87
C GLN A 298 -11.94 28.95 -21.00
N GLY A 299 -12.79 28.07 -21.55
CA GLY A 299 -13.69 28.39 -22.68
C GLY A 299 -13.01 28.59 -24.03
N SER A 300 -11.67 28.56 -24.10
CA SER A 300 -10.91 28.71 -25.34
C SER A 300 -10.66 27.35 -25.98
N ALA A 301 -10.98 27.23 -27.27
CA ALA A 301 -10.68 26.03 -28.05
C ALA A 301 -9.17 25.92 -28.32
N ARG A 302 -8.67 24.69 -28.26
CA ARG A 302 -7.26 24.33 -28.40
C ARG A 302 -7.16 23.09 -29.29
N ASP A 303 -6.28 23.15 -30.27
CA ASP A 303 -6.04 22.15 -31.31
C ASP A 303 -4.57 21.73 -31.41
N HIS A 304 -3.77 22.13 -30.42
CA HIS A 304 -2.36 21.80 -30.29
C HIS A 304 -2.03 21.42 -28.84
N LEU A 305 -1.09 20.50 -28.67
CA LEU A 305 -0.57 20.06 -27.37
C LEU A 305 0.10 21.23 -26.64
N PRO A 306 0.07 21.27 -25.31
CA PRO A 306 0.96 22.16 -24.58
C PRO A 306 2.42 21.70 -24.69
N VAL A 307 3.37 22.57 -24.35
CA VAL A 307 4.78 22.20 -24.25
C VAL A 307 4.96 21.23 -23.08
N LEU A 308 5.06 19.95 -23.39
CA LEU A 308 5.29 18.88 -22.41
C LEU A 308 6.74 18.95 -21.89
N GLU A 309 6.96 18.79 -20.59
CA GLU A 309 8.31 18.71 -20.00
C GLU A 309 9.05 17.42 -20.35
N LEU A 310 8.36 16.50 -21.03
CA LEU A 310 8.89 15.18 -21.38
C LEU A 310 9.79 15.31 -22.61
N ALA A 311 11.09 15.11 -22.42
CA ALA A 311 12.07 15.03 -23.51
C ALA A 311 11.65 13.97 -24.55
N HIS A 312 12.11 14.15 -25.80
CA HIS A 312 11.79 13.27 -26.93
C HIS A 312 12.28 11.82 -26.67
N GLY A 313 11.46 11.00 -26.03
CA GLY A 313 11.72 9.59 -25.76
C GLY A 313 10.63 8.97 -24.90
N ASN A 314 10.19 7.75 -25.25
CA ASN A 314 9.19 6.97 -24.48
C ASN A 314 9.71 6.48 -23.09
N VAL A 315 10.91 6.90 -22.69
CA VAL A 315 11.63 6.44 -21.52
C VAL A 315 11.90 7.67 -20.67
N LEU A 316 11.21 7.76 -19.54
CA LEU A 316 11.45 8.81 -18.56
C LEU A 316 12.45 8.24 -17.57
N ASP A 317 13.69 8.71 -17.61
CA ASP A 317 14.69 8.30 -16.61
C ASP A 317 14.29 8.79 -15.21
N THR A 318 13.46 9.83 -15.09
CA THR A 318 12.76 10.20 -13.85
C THR A 318 11.49 11.02 -14.16
N ILE A 319 10.28 10.47 -14.04
CA ILE A 319 9.06 11.30 -14.05
C ILE A 319 9.02 12.21 -12.82
N SER A 320 9.55 11.72 -11.70
CA SER A 320 9.51 12.41 -10.40
C SER A 320 10.22 13.76 -10.38
N CYS A 321 11.12 14.06 -11.32
CA CYS A 321 11.77 15.38 -11.38
C CYS A 321 10.84 16.52 -11.79
N CYS A 322 9.77 16.19 -12.50
CA CYS A 322 9.20 17.09 -13.49
C CYS A 322 7.67 17.18 -13.38
N VAL A 323 7.07 16.54 -12.37
CA VAL A 323 5.63 16.63 -12.07
C VAL A 323 5.47 17.01 -10.61
N LYS A 324 4.59 17.97 -10.33
CA LYS A 324 4.47 18.60 -9.00
C LYS A 324 3.32 18.04 -8.16
N TRP A 325 2.30 17.45 -8.79
CA TRP A 325 1.15 16.90 -8.07
C TRP A 325 1.51 15.80 -7.06
N PRO A 326 2.61 15.04 -7.19
CA PRO A 326 2.98 14.05 -6.18
C PRO A 326 3.18 14.67 -4.79
N ASP A 327 3.79 15.87 -4.73
CA ASP A 327 4.00 16.62 -3.49
C ASP A 327 2.67 17.08 -2.90
N GLU A 328 1.75 17.52 -3.75
CA GLU A 328 0.39 17.90 -3.33
C GLU A 328 -0.41 16.70 -2.84
N LEU A 329 -0.27 15.53 -3.47
CA LEU A 329 -0.91 14.30 -3.00
C LEU A 329 -0.36 13.87 -1.63
N ALA A 330 0.95 13.97 -1.43
CA ALA A 330 1.60 13.73 -0.15
C ALA A 330 1.13 14.73 0.92
N ARG A 331 1.05 16.02 0.59
CA ARG A 331 0.57 17.08 1.49
C ARG A 331 -0.89 16.86 1.89
N LEU A 332 -1.78 16.67 0.92
CA LEU A 332 -3.22 16.56 1.15
C LEU A 332 -3.58 15.26 1.86
N TYR A 333 -3.03 14.14 1.40
CA TYR A 333 -3.51 12.82 1.80
C TYR A 333 -2.47 12.00 2.53
N GLY A 334 -1.23 12.46 2.71
CA GLY A 334 -0.17 11.66 3.32
C GLY A 334 0.17 10.43 2.50
N ILE A 335 0.15 10.55 1.17
CA ILE A 335 0.44 9.46 0.23
C ILE A 335 1.82 9.69 -0.35
N GLN A 336 2.72 8.74 -0.12
CA GLN A 336 4.07 8.84 -0.64
C GLN A 336 4.09 8.47 -2.13
N VAL A 337 5.11 8.98 -2.81
CA VAL A 337 5.20 8.91 -4.27
C VAL A 337 6.52 8.34 -4.75
N GLU A 338 7.55 8.29 -3.89
CA GLU A 338 8.82 7.61 -4.16
C GLU A 338 8.98 6.36 -3.27
N ASP A 339 9.59 5.32 -3.82
CA ASP A 339 9.79 4.01 -3.18
C ASP A 339 10.56 4.12 -1.85
N ILE A 340 9.98 3.49 -0.82
CA ILE A 340 10.51 3.41 0.55
C ILE A 340 11.84 2.64 0.58
N GLU A 341 12.03 1.68 -0.35
CA GLU A 341 13.24 0.83 -0.36
C GLU A 341 14.54 1.58 -0.66
N ARG A 342 14.48 2.81 -1.20
CA ARG A 342 15.68 3.64 -1.44
C ARG A 342 16.11 4.49 -0.24
N GLN A 343 15.32 4.56 0.83
CA GLN A 343 15.71 5.26 2.07
C GLN A 343 16.62 4.38 2.94
N GLY A 344 17.65 3.78 2.32
CA GLY A 344 18.57 2.78 2.88
C GLY A 344 19.45 3.22 4.04
N GLU A 345 19.04 4.21 4.81
CA GLU A 345 19.72 4.68 6.03
C GLU A 345 18.77 4.80 7.25
N ALA A 346 17.46 4.60 7.07
CA ALA A 346 16.53 4.58 8.20
C ALA A 346 16.78 3.32 9.06
N SER A 347 16.89 3.51 10.37
CA SER A 347 17.23 2.44 11.31
C SER A 347 16.22 1.30 11.21
N ILE A 348 16.61 0.09 11.62
CA ILE A 348 15.70 -1.08 11.65
C ILE A 348 14.40 -0.82 12.41
N PHE A 349 14.37 0.21 13.26
CA PHE A 349 13.22 0.61 14.07
C PHE A 349 12.25 1.53 13.33
N ASP A 350 12.59 2.02 12.14
CA ASP A 350 11.76 2.88 11.29
C ASP A 350 11.33 2.12 10.02
N ASP A 351 10.66 0.97 10.19
CA ASP A 351 10.06 0.26 9.05
C ASP A 351 8.91 1.08 8.45
N ASP A 352 9.26 1.95 7.50
CA ASP A 352 8.36 2.86 6.79
C ASP A 352 7.39 2.16 5.84
N ARG A 353 7.53 0.85 5.62
CA ARG A 353 6.61 0.07 4.77
C ARG A 353 5.21 -0.02 5.37
N TYR A 354 5.08 0.17 6.67
CA TYR A 354 3.81 0.12 7.38
C TYR A 354 3.46 1.47 7.99
N ASP A 355 2.18 1.82 7.94
CA ASP A 355 1.63 2.97 8.61
C ASP A 355 1.23 2.59 10.04
N LYS A 356 2.06 3.01 11.00
CA LYS A 356 1.85 2.75 12.44
C LYS A 356 1.10 3.90 13.12
N THR A 357 0.71 4.95 12.37
CA THR A 357 0.00 6.12 12.92
C THR A 357 -1.33 5.72 13.57
N LEU A 358 -2.02 4.73 12.98
CA LEU A 358 -3.27 4.14 13.47
C LEU A 358 -3.22 3.74 14.95
N TRP A 359 -2.05 3.30 15.40
CA TRP A 359 -1.80 2.81 16.75
C TRP A 359 -1.33 3.91 17.70
N ARG A 360 -0.76 5.02 17.20
CA ARG A 360 -0.07 6.03 18.03
C ARG A 360 -0.84 6.45 19.29
N PRO A 361 -2.15 6.79 19.24
CA PRO A 361 -2.85 7.21 20.45
C PRO A 361 -3.00 6.08 21.46
N MET A 362 -3.20 4.84 21.00
CA MET A 362 -3.22 3.65 21.85
C MET A 362 -1.87 3.45 22.52
N LEU A 363 -0.79 3.57 21.74
CA LEU A 363 0.57 3.42 22.25
C LEU A 363 0.95 4.51 23.26
N ALA A 364 0.48 5.74 23.04
CA ALA A 364 0.68 6.86 23.97
C ALA A 364 -0.05 6.66 25.31
N ALA A 365 -1.11 5.84 25.33
CA ALA A 365 -1.86 5.53 26.55
C ALA A 365 -1.24 4.38 27.37
N LEU A 366 -0.25 3.64 26.83
CA LEU A 366 0.40 2.55 27.54
C LEU A 366 1.42 3.08 28.57
N PRO A 367 1.51 2.47 29.77
CA PRO A 367 2.38 2.94 30.84
C PRO A 367 3.89 2.72 30.60
N ASP A 368 4.28 1.88 29.63
CA ASP A 368 5.69 1.62 29.29
C ASP A 368 5.90 1.56 27.76
N GLN A 369 6.60 2.56 27.22
CA GLN A 369 6.89 2.66 25.79
C GLN A 369 7.83 1.56 25.27
N ARG A 370 8.50 0.78 26.14
CA ARG A 370 9.46 -0.26 25.71
C ARG A 370 8.80 -1.53 25.16
N PHE A 371 7.51 -1.74 25.40
CA PHE A 371 6.75 -2.84 24.77
C PHE A 371 6.52 -2.60 23.28
N LEU A 372 6.82 -1.39 22.81
CA LEU A 372 6.67 -0.93 21.44
C LEU A 372 7.95 -1.17 20.66
N ARG A 373 8.38 -2.42 20.52
CA ARG A 373 9.21 -2.72 19.35
C ARG A 373 8.31 -2.51 18.14
N GLN A 374 8.58 -1.46 17.37
CA GLN A 374 7.72 -1.05 16.26
C GLN A 374 7.50 -2.19 15.25
N ASP A 375 8.41 -3.15 15.20
CA ASP A 375 8.36 -4.32 14.30
C ASP A 375 7.18 -5.25 14.61
N ASN A 376 6.75 -5.32 15.88
CA ASN A 376 5.63 -6.18 16.31
C ASN A 376 4.28 -5.71 15.74
N LEU A 377 4.18 -4.45 15.30
CA LEU A 377 2.95 -3.91 14.74
C LEU A 377 2.86 -4.06 13.23
N ASN A 378 3.95 -4.45 12.55
CA ASN A 378 4.00 -4.52 11.09
C ASN A 378 2.89 -5.42 10.52
N SER A 379 2.68 -6.61 11.09
CA SER A 379 1.67 -7.58 10.62
C SER A 379 0.23 -7.13 10.84
N VAL A 380 0.00 -6.17 11.73
CA VAL A 380 -1.32 -5.63 12.08
C VAL A 380 -1.48 -4.17 11.67
N SER A 381 -0.52 -3.58 10.97
CA SER A 381 -0.58 -2.21 10.49
C SER A 381 -0.97 -2.15 9.02
N PRO A 382 -1.71 -1.11 8.59
CA PRO A 382 -1.87 -0.81 7.18
C PRO A 382 -0.52 -0.71 6.47
N ALA A 383 -0.38 -1.36 5.31
CA ALA A 383 0.73 -1.11 4.41
C ALA A 383 0.69 0.37 3.99
N ARG A 384 1.83 1.06 4.03
CA ARG A 384 1.90 2.46 3.63
C ARG A 384 1.55 2.60 2.15
N VAL A 385 0.66 3.54 1.82
CA VAL A 385 0.31 3.80 0.43
C VAL A 385 1.44 4.57 -0.24
N ASN A 386 1.96 4.00 -1.33
CA ASN A 386 3.05 4.56 -2.10
C ASN A 386 2.80 4.33 -3.59
N LEU A 387 2.79 5.40 -4.39
CA LEU A 387 2.58 5.31 -5.83
C LEU A 387 3.81 4.86 -6.62
N GLN A 388 4.98 4.73 -5.99
CA GLN A 388 6.22 4.24 -6.60
C GLN A 388 6.51 4.91 -7.96
N LEU A 389 6.37 6.23 -8.06
CA LEU A 389 6.59 6.98 -9.30
C LEU A 389 8.00 6.83 -9.84
N ASN A 390 8.99 6.63 -8.95
CA ASN A 390 10.37 6.30 -9.32
C ASN A 390 10.50 4.93 -10.04
N ASN A 391 9.49 4.06 -9.93
CA ASN A 391 9.41 2.79 -10.66
C ASN A 391 8.61 2.91 -11.97
N VAL A 392 7.99 4.05 -12.25
CA VAL A 392 7.28 4.31 -13.51
C VAL A 392 8.32 4.59 -14.60
N ARG A 393 8.39 3.71 -15.60
CA ARG A 393 9.37 3.74 -16.70
C ARG A 393 8.79 4.26 -17.99
N ASN A 394 7.48 4.17 -18.15
CA ASN A 394 6.81 4.50 -19.40
C ASN A 394 5.64 5.45 -19.17
N PHE A 395 5.74 6.63 -19.77
CA PHE A 395 4.71 7.66 -19.69
C PHE A 395 3.32 7.12 -20.10
N ARG A 396 3.24 6.51 -21.27
CA ARG A 396 1.95 6.16 -21.89
C ARG A 396 1.25 5.01 -21.17
N THR A 397 2.01 4.01 -20.74
CA THR A 397 1.47 2.74 -20.23
C THR A 397 1.40 2.63 -18.72
N GLU A 398 2.25 3.37 -18.01
CA GLU A 398 2.32 3.30 -16.56
C GLU A 398 1.87 4.62 -15.95
N TYR A 399 2.44 5.75 -16.38
CA TYR A 399 2.12 7.06 -15.79
C TYR A 399 0.67 7.49 -16.03
N LEU A 400 0.23 7.55 -17.30
CA LEU A 400 -1.14 7.97 -17.64
C LEU A 400 -2.21 7.07 -17.00
N THR A 401 -1.86 5.81 -16.72
CA THR A 401 -2.79 4.85 -16.11
C THR A 401 -2.87 4.94 -14.58
N LEU A 402 -1.95 5.68 -13.93
CA LEU A 402 -1.99 5.91 -12.47
C LEU A 402 -3.30 6.56 -12.03
N ILE A 403 -3.79 7.54 -12.81
CA ILE A 403 -5.06 8.23 -12.52
C ILE A 403 -6.27 7.31 -12.59
N LEU A 404 -6.14 6.21 -13.34
CA LEU A 404 -7.16 5.19 -13.46
C LEU A 404 -7.10 4.17 -12.31
N GLY A 405 -6.22 4.39 -11.32
CA GLY A 405 -5.97 3.46 -10.21
C GLY A 405 -5.35 2.13 -10.66
N ALA A 406 -4.63 2.15 -11.78
CA ALA A 406 -3.86 1.05 -12.31
C ALA A 406 -2.35 1.22 -12.02
N SER A 407 -1.50 0.39 -12.64
CA SER A 407 -0.05 0.40 -12.42
C SER A 407 0.30 0.23 -10.93
N THR A 408 1.08 1.14 -10.37
CA THR A 408 1.52 1.19 -8.97
C THR A 408 0.54 1.90 -8.03
N SER A 409 -0.61 2.39 -8.53
CA SER A 409 -1.64 3.04 -7.71
C SER A 409 -2.44 2.02 -6.91
N ARG A 410 -1.86 1.57 -5.78
CA ARG A 410 -2.44 0.59 -4.86
C ARG A 410 -2.54 1.14 -3.45
N TRP A 411 -3.72 0.99 -2.86
CA TRP A 411 -4.10 1.63 -1.62
C TRP A 411 -4.80 0.64 -0.72
N ASN A 412 -4.58 0.77 0.58
CA ASN A 412 -5.36 0.06 1.59
C ASN A 412 -6.67 0.82 1.88
N ASN A 413 -7.69 0.11 2.40
CA ASN A 413 -9.01 0.69 2.62
C ASN A 413 -9.03 1.74 3.72
N VAL A 414 -8.18 1.60 4.75
CA VAL A 414 -8.06 2.60 5.82
C VAL A 414 -7.64 3.94 5.24
N LYS A 415 -6.60 3.94 4.39
CA LYS A 415 -6.09 5.16 3.77
C LYS A 415 -7.06 5.75 2.75
N MET A 416 -7.81 4.92 2.03
CA MET A 416 -8.86 5.40 1.13
C MET A 416 -9.99 6.09 1.90
N ALA A 417 -10.47 5.50 3.01
CA ALA A 417 -11.47 6.14 3.88
C ALA A 417 -10.93 7.45 4.47
N GLU A 418 -9.67 7.47 4.89
CA GLU A 418 -8.99 8.68 5.37
C GLU A 418 -8.95 9.76 4.29
N ALA A 419 -8.48 9.46 3.08
CA ALA A 419 -8.34 10.43 2.01
C ALA A 419 -9.69 11.04 1.59
N TYR A 420 -10.75 10.24 1.52
CA TYR A 420 -12.10 10.74 1.24
C TYR A 420 -12.65 11.60 2.39
N ALA A 421 -12.39 11.23 3.65
CA ALA A 421 -12.76 12.06 4.79
C ALA A 421 -12.06 13.42 4.73
N ARG A 422 -10.76 13.44 4.40
CA ARG A 422 -9.99 14.68 4.22
C ARG A 422 -10.54 15.55 3.10
N LEU A 423 -10.79 14.97 1.92
CA LEU A 423 -11.35 15.70 0.77
C LEU A 423 -12.70 16.32 1.11
N VAL A 424 -13.60 15.58 1.76
CA VAL A 424 -14.95 16.06 2.06
C VAL A 424 -14.99 17.01 3.24
N THR A 425 -14.18 16.83 4.27
CA THR A 425 -14.20 17.72 5.45
C THR A 425 -13.26 18.91 5.33
N GLY A 426 -12.27 18.88 4.44
CA GLY A 426 -11.23 19.92 4.37
C GLY A 426 -10.27 19.87 5.56
N ARG A 427 -10.26 18.77 6.33
CA ARG A 427 -9.47 18.60 7.56
C ARG A 427 -8.50 17.43 7.41
N ARG A 428 -7.36 17.51 8.09
CA ARG A 428 -6.33 16.47 8.18
C ARG A 428 -6.78 15.36 9.14
N VAL A 429 -7.79 14.63 8.71
CA VAL A 429 -8.29 13.44 9.40
C VAL A 429 -7.25 12.33 9.29
N GLU A 430 -6.86 11.77 10.42
CA GLU A 430 -5.92 10.64 10.51
C GLU A 430 -6.63 9.46 11.17
N ALA A 431 -6.58 8.29 10.54
CA ALA A 431 -7.23 7.09 11.05
C ALA A 431 -6.65 6.69 12.41
N ARG A 432 -7.50 6.35 13.37
CA ARG A 432 -7.10 5.86 14.69
C ARG A 432 -8.04 4.78 15.22
N LEU A 433 -7.51 3.86 16.01
CA LEU A 433 -8.28 2.79 16.66
C LEU A 433 -8.71 3.11 18.09
N THR A 434 -8.63 4.37 18.51
CA THR A 434 -8.98 4.83 19.86
C THR A 434 -9.99 5.96 19.81
N GLU A 435 -10.82 6.06 20.85
CA GLU A 435 -11.75 7.17 21.00
C GLU A 435 -10.98 8.50 21.16
N ALA A 436 -10.02 8.52 22.09
CA ALA A 436 -9.16 9.65 22.35
C ALA A 436 -8.14 9.86 21.21
N GLY A 437 -7.90 11.13 20.89
CA GLY A 437 -6.89 11.57 19.94
C GLY A 437 -7.09 13.04 19.59
N PRO A 438 -6.13 13.67 18.91
CA PRO A 438 -6.24 15.08 18.56
C PRO A 438 -7.46 15.32 17.65
N GLU A 439 -8.08 16.49 17.79
CA GLU A 439 -9.06 16.95 16.83
C GLU A 439 -8.35 17.20 15.48
N PRO A 440 -8.89 16.72 14.35
CA PRO A 440 -8.27 16.95 13.05
C PRO A 440 -8.12 18.43 12.76
N GLU A 441 -6.94 18.88 12.37
CA GLU A 441 -6.66 20.26 11.98
C GLU A 441 -7.19 20.56 10.57
N PRO A 442 -7.49 21.82 10.20
CA PRO A 442 -7.72 22.19 8.81
C PRO A 442 -6.54 21.81 7.90
N MET A 443 -6.78 21.38 6.66
CA MET A 443 -5.70 21.14 5.70
C MET A 443 -5.18 22.47 5.13
N LEU A 444 -3.99 22.91 5.55
CA LEU A 444 -3.38 24.16 5.08
C LEU A 444 -2.99 24.08 3.58
N GLY A 445 -3.47 25.00 2.73
CA GLY A 445 -3.19 25.07 1.28
C GLY A 445 -3.28 26.49 0.68
N CYS A 446 -2.81 26.59 -0.59
CA CYS A 446 -2.48 27.75 -1.45
C CYS A 446 -0.98 28.16 -1.46
N ALA A 447 -0.20 27.57 -2.38
CA ALA A 447 1.08 28.13 -2.80
C ALA A 447 0.83 29.35 -3.72
N SER A 448 1.51 30.47 -3.44
CA SER A 448 1.53 31.74 -4.18
C SER A 448 0.37 32.74 -3.95
N GLY A 449 0.21 33.14 -2.69
CA GLY A 449 0.11 34.58 -2.39
C GLY A 449 -1.24 35.28 -2.52
N ARG A 450 -2.38 34.60 -2.35
CA ARG A 450 -3.65 35.33 -2.24
C ARG A 450 -4.79 34.76 -1.38
N ASP A 451 -4.60 33.72 -0.58
CA ASP A 451 -5.58 33.33 0.45
C ASP A 451 -4.84 32.94 1.74
N ALA A 452 -4.90 33.81 2.75
CA ALA A 452 -4.16 33.67 4.01
C ALA A 452 -4.80 32.70 5.02
N ASP A 453 -5.93 32.08 4.68
CA ASP A 453 -6.74 31.32 5.64
C ASP A 453 -6.52 29.79 5.56
N GLY A 454 -5.53 29.34 4.78
CA GLY A 454 -5.00 27.98 4.83
C GLY A 454 -6.06 26.91 4.61
N LEU A 455 -6.45 26.71 3.35
CA LEU A 455 -7.32 25.61 2.97
C LEU A 455 -6.85 25.10 1.60
N PHE A 456 -6.79 23.79 1.41
CA PHE A 456 -6.93 23.18 0.08
C PHE A 456 -7.91 24.05 -0.75
N CYS A 457 -7.50 24.55 -1.91
CA CYS A 457 -8.12 25.73 -2.52
C CYS A 457 -9.64 25.53 -2.60
N ASN A 458 -10.42 26.29 -1.82
CA ASN A 458 -11.84 26.00 -1.62
C ASN A 458 -12.60 25.86 -2.94
N ARG A 459 -12.24 26.68 -3.94
CA ARG A 459 -12.84 26.63 -5.27
C ARG A 459 -12.56 25.31 -6.02
N THR A 460 -11.33 24.79 -5.95
CA THR A 460 -10.98 23.51 -6.60
C THR A 460 -11.65 22.35 -5.85
N ARG A 461 -11.68 22.40 -4.52
CA ARG A 461 -12.40 21.46 -3.67
C ARG A 461 -13.88 21.40 -3.99
N GLU A 462 -14.56 22.54 -4.01
CA GLU A 462 -15.99 22.65 -4.31
C GLU A 462 -16.32 22.06 -5.68
N THR A 463 -15.47 22.30 -6.69
CA THR A 463 -15.63 21.71 -8.02
C THR A 463 -15.60 20.17 -7.97
N ILE A 464 -14.66 19.60 -7.20
CA ILE A 464 -14.57 18.15 -7.02
C ILE A 464 -15.77 17.61 -6.22
N LEU A 465 -16.14 18.28 -5.13
CA LEU A 465 -17.25 17.86 -4.27
C LEU A 465 -18.59 17.89 -5.00
N HIS A 466 -18.84 18.94 -5.78
CA HIS A 466 -20.00 19.03 -6.65
C HIS A 466 -20.04 17.82 -7.59
N ALA A 467 -18.95 17.54 -8.30
CA ALA A 467 -18.88 16.40 -9.21
C ALA A 467 -19.02 15.03 -8.51
N LEU A 468 -18.56 14.88 -7.26
CA LEU A 468 -18.76 13.67 -6.46
C LEU A 468 -20.19 13.48 -5.97
N SER A 469 -20.92 14.58 -5.71
CA SER A 469 -22.34 14.53 -5.35
C SER A 469 -23.21 14.04 -6.51
N LEU A 470 -22.75 14.26 -7.75
CA LEU A 470 -23.41 13.79 -8.97
C LEU A 470 -23.28 12.28 -9.21
N VAL A 471 -22.34 11.59 -8.56
CA VAL A 471 -22.05 10.16 -8.82
C VAL A 471 -23.20 9.24 -8.41
N ALA A 472 -23.94 9.60 -7.36
CA ALA A 472 -25.07 8.83 -6.85
C ALA A 472 -26.43 9.35 -7.32
N THR A 473 -26.45 10.29 -8.26
CA THR A 473 -27.67 10.92 -8.80
C THR A 473 -27.67 10.89 -10.33
N GLY A 474 -28.86 11.01 -10.92
CA GLY A 474 -29.02 11.12 -12.38
C GLY A 474 -28.29 10.02 -13.17
N GLY A 475 -27.39 10.44 -14.08
CA GLY A 475 -26.57 9.55 -14.90
C GLY A 475 -25.26 9.08 -14.26
N GLY A 476 -25.10 9.24 -12.94
CA GLY A 476 -23.90 8.86 -12.22
C GLY A 476 -23.71 7.34 -12.08
N THR A 477 -22.45 6.91 -11.97
CA THR A 477 -22.08 5.48 -11.94
C THR A 477 -22.65 4.68 -10.76
N ALA A 478 -23.13 5.33 -9.70
CA ALA A 478 -23.76 4.69 -8.54
C ALA A 478 -25.25 5.03 -8.39
N ALA A 479 -25.83 5.78 -9.32
CA ALA A 479 -27.16 6.34 -9.18
C ALA A 479 -28.25 5.27 -8.98
N GLY A 480 -28.21 4.19 -9.77
CA GLY A 480 -29.22 3.12 -9.72
C GLY A 480 -29.19 2.28 -8.44
N GLN A 481 -28.03 2.18 -7.77
CA GLN A 481 -27.81 1.29 -6.63
C GLN A 481 -27.87 2.02 -5.30
N VAL A 482 -27.45 3.29 -5.28
CA VAL A 482 -27.31 4.08 -4.05
C VAL A 482 -28.39 5.16 -3.96
N GLY A 483 -28.74 5.82 -5.07
CA GLY A 483 -29.72 6.91 -5.09
C GLY A 483 -31.05 6.57 -4.38
N PRO A 484 -31.70 5.43 -4.71
CA PRO A 484 -32.94 5.01 -4.03
C PRO A 484 -32.80 4.79 -2.52
N LYS A 485 -31.60 4.48 -2.04
CA LYS A 485 -31.31 4.26 -0.61
C LYS A 485 -31.09 5.57 0.15
N LEU A 486 -30.74 6.66 -0.54
CA LEU A 486 -30.57 7.97 0.07
C LEU A 486 -31.90 8.67 0.34
N ALA A 487 -32.91 8.49 -0.52
CA ALA A 487 -34.22 9.15 -0.40
C ALA A 487 -34.83 9.10 1.02
N PRO A 488 -35.00 7.94 1.67
CA PRO A 488 -35.55 7.88 3.03
C PRO A 488 -34.67 8.59 4.07
N LEU A 489 -33.34 8.63 3.88
CA LEU A 489 -32.42 9.32 4.78
C LEU A 489 -32.47 10.84 4.62
N ILE A 490 -32.72 11.33 3.41
CA ILE A 490 -32.89 12.76 3.11
C ILE A 490 -34.19 13.27 3.73
N GLU A 491 -35.28 12.52 3.59
CA GLU A 491 -36.56 12.82 4.25
C GLU A 491 -36.38 12.86 5.77
N GLU A 492 -35.64 11.90 6.33
CA GLU A 492 -35.35 11.87 7.76
C GLU A 492 -34.49 13.04 8.23
N ALA A 493 -33.43 13.40 7.49
CA ALA A 493 -32.61 14.58 7.79
C ALA A 493 -33.47 15.85 7.79
N THR A 494 -34.30 16.02 6.76
CA THR A 494 -35.19 17.18 6.60
C THR A 494 -36.16 17.29 7.77
N ARG A 495 -36.77 16.16 8.19
CA ARG A 495 -37.67 16.10 9.36
C ARG A 495 -36.99 16.54 10.66
N ARG A 496 -35.68 16.33 10.80
CA ARG A 496 -34.87 16.76 11.96
C ARG A 496 -34.24 18.15 11.79
N GLY A 497 -34.58 18.90 10.73
CA GLY A 497 -33.99 20.23 10.48
C GLY A 497 -32.51 20.16 10.09
N LEU A 498 -32.08 19.04 9.52
CA LEU A 498 -30.74 18.78 9.03
C LEU A 498 -30.76 18.57 7.51
N VAL A 499 -29.58 18.57 6.90
CA VAL A 499 -29.39 18.20 5.49
C VAL A 499 -28.41 17.02 5.41
N LEU A 500 -28.74 16.04 4.57
CA LEU A 500 -27.85 14.92 4.26
C LEU A 500 -26.88 15.34 3.15
N GLY A 501 -25.58 15.24 3.40
CA GLY A 501 -24.54 15.34 2.37
C GLY A 501 -24.05 13.95 1.96
N PHE A 502 -23.89 13.72 0.65
CA PHE A 502 -23.40 12.44 0.12
C PHE A 502 -22.43 12.65 -1.06
N TYR A 503 -21.20 12.19 -0.89
CA TYR A 503 -20.12 12.34 -1.88
C TYR A 503 -19.49 10.98 -2.14
N SER A 504 -19.43 10.53 -3.39
CA SER A 504 -18.98 9.16 -3.66
C SER A 504 -18.23 8.99 -4.97
N LYS A 505 -17.51 7.87 -5.09
CA LYS A 505 -16.86 7.45 -6.33
C LYS A 505 -16.75 5.93 -6.42
N THR A 506 -17.02 5.41 -7.61
CA THR A 506 -16.81 4.02 -8.01
C THR A 506 -15.43 3.80 -8.63
N GLY A 507 -14.92 2.58 -8.51
CA GLY A 507 -13.69 2.10 -9.14
C GLY A 507 -13.85 0.68 -9.69
N THR A 508 -13.30 0.47 -10.88
CA THR A 508 -13.24 -0.84 -11.55
C THR A 508 -11.76 -1.16 -11.83
N PRO A 509 -10.95 -1.48 -10.81
CA PRO A 509 -9.57 -1.83 -11.05
C PRO A 509 -9.51 -3.09 -11.91
N LYS A 510 -8.84 -2.97 -13.06
CA LYS A 510 -8.28 -4.16 -13.71
C LYS A 510 -7.17 -4.64 -12.80
N ILE A 511 -7.38 -5.78 -12.17
CA ILE A 511 -6.36 -6.47 -11.42
C ILE A 511 -5.58 -7.21 -12.50
N PRO A 512 -4.39 -6.75 -12.92
CA PRO A 512 -3.58 -7.55 -13.83
C PRO A 512 -3.47 -8.93 -13.19
N ASP A 513 -4.07 -9.92 -13.88
CA ASP A 513 -4.21 -11.32 -13.45
C ASP A 513 -3.01 -11.69 -12.60
N PRO A 514 -3.15 -12.08 -11.31
CA PRO A 514 -2.18 -12.24 -10.21
C PRO A 514 -0.68 -12.28 -10.55
N ASN A 515 -0.19 -11.36 -11.37
CA ASN A 515 1.18 -11.19 -11.84
C ASN A 515 1.93 -10.25 -10.89
N ASN A 516 1.43 -10.18 -9.65
CA ASN A 516 2.21 -10.19 -8.42
C ASN A 516 2.44 -11.61 -7.89
N SER A 517 2.39 -12.62 -8.77
CA SER A 517 2.87 -13.94 -8.42
C SER A 517 4.27 -13.75 -7.88
N ARG A 518 4.63 -14.54 -6.86
CA ARG A 518 5.98 -14.50 -6.31
C ARG A 518 7.02 -14.56 -7.46
N GLU A 519 6.69 -15.24 -8.57
CA GLU A 519 7.53 -15.35 -9.76
C GLU A 519 7.71 -14.01 -10.48
N SER A 520 6.62 -13.30 -10.79
CA SER A 520 6.70 -11.98 -11.43
C SER A 520 7.40 -10.95 -10.55
N SER A 521 7.15 -10.96 -9.23
CA SER A 521 7.89 -10.11 -8.28
C SER A 521 9.37 -10.47 -8.25
N ALA A 522 9.74 -11.75 -8.25
CA ALA A 522 11.13 -12.19 -8.34
C ALA A 522 11.78 -11.78 -9.68
N VAL A 523 11.06 -11.88 -10.81
CA VAL A 523 11.55 -11.40 -12.12
C VAL A 523 11.82 -9.90 -12.09
N ARG A 524 10.88 -9.11 -11.54
CA ARG A 524 11.05 -7.66 -11.40
C ARG A 524 12.23 -7.32 -10.50
N GLN A 525 12.36 -8.01 -9.37
CA GLN A 525 13.44 -7.81 -8.42
C GLN A 525 14.79 -8.11 -9.06
N LEU A 526 14.96 -9.31 -9.64
CA LEU A 526 16.19 -9.71 -10.30
C LEU A 526 16.53 -8.81 -11.50
N GLY A 527 15.52 -8.35 -12.23
CA GLY A 527 15.69 -7.39 -13.32
C GLY A 527 16.14 -6.00 -12.85
N ARG A 528 15.52 -5.50 -11.76
CA ARG A 528 15.86 -4.23 -11.10
C ARG A 528 17.30 -4.25 -10.58
N ASP A 529 17.68 -5.35 -9.95
CA ASP A 529 19.02 -5.55 -9.38
C ASP A 529 20.07 -5.81 -10.48
N GLY A 530 19.66 -5.83 -11.75
CA GLY A 530 20.55 -6.06 -12.90
C GLY A 530 21.07 -7.50 -12.99
N VAL A 531 20.54 -8.39 -12.14
CA VAL A 531 20.86 -9.81 -12.09
C VAL A 531 20.31 -10.51 -13.31
N LEU A 532 19.05 -10.27 -13.67
CA LEU A 532 18.43 -10.83 -14.86
C LEU A 532 18.32 -9.76 -15.96
N LYS A 533 19.07 -9.91 -17.07
CA LYS A 533 19.10 -8.90 -18.16
C LYS A 533 19.37 -9.53 -19.52
N LEU A 534 19.29 -8.73 -20.58
CA LEU A 534 19.74 -9.15 -21.91
C LEU A 534 21.22 -8.83 -22.14
N ASP A 535 21.96 -9.75 -22.76
CA ASP A 535 23.31 -9.49 -23.28
C ASP A 535 23.28 -8.66 -24.58
N ALA A 536 24.46 -8.41 -25.17
CA ALA A 536 24.58 -7.65 -26.42
C ALA A 536 23.87 -8.33 -27.60
N GLN A 537 23.73 -9.66 -27.55
CA GLN A 537 23.10 -10.51 -28.56
C GLN A 537 21.58 -10.69 -28.30
N GLY A 538 21.05 -10.11 -27.22
CA GLY A 538 19.65 -10.21 -26.86
C GLY A 538 19.27 -11.51 -26.13
N HIS A 539 20.23 -12.28 -25.63
CA HIS A 539 19.95 -13.44 -24.79
C HIS A 539 19.75 -13.04 -23.34
N MET A 540 18.82 -13.72 -22.68
CA MET A 540 18.66 -13.66 -21.23
C MET A 540 19.87 -14.26 -20.52
N ILE A 541 20.48 -13.46 -19.65
CA ILE A 541 21.62 -13.83 -18.83
C ILE A 541 21.34 -13.56 -17.35
N VAL A 542 22.03 -14.30 -16.49
CA VAL A 542 22.19 -13.96 -15.07
C VAL A 542 23.57 -13.35 -14.87
N ALA A 543 23.64 -12.10 -14.42
CA ALA A 543 24.89 -11.40 -14.13
C ALA A 543 25.05 -11.22 -12.62
N LEU A 544 26.14 -11.77 -12.06
CA LEU A 544 26.46 -11.74 -10.64
C LEU A 544 27.92 -11.34 -10.50
N ASN A 545 28.20 -10.17 -9.92
CA ASN A 545 29.55 -9.63 -9.80
C ASN A 545 30.26 -9.61 -11.18
N GLU A 546 31.43 -10.25 -11.30
CA GLU A 546 32.17 -10.39 -12.56
C GLU A 546 31.72 -11.59 -13.41
N SER A 547 30.82 -12.43 -12.91
CA SER A 547 30.34 -13.64 -13.59
C SER A 547 29.05 -13.37 -14.38
N SER A 548 28.93 -14.01 -15.54
CA SER A 548 27.73 -13.99 -16.38
C SER A 548 27.37 -15.40 -16.84
N TYR A 549 26.10 -15.76 -16.71
CA TYR A 549 25.57 -17.07 -17.06
C TYR A 549 24.53 -16.91 -18.17
N THR A 550 24.87 -17.30 -19.40
CA THR A 550 23.90 -17.33 -20.52
C THR A 550 22.97 -18.53 -20.38
N LEU A 551 21.67 -18.29 -20.30
CA LEU A 551 20.68 -19.33 -19.96
C LEU A 551 20.21 -20.10 -21.20
N ARG A 552 21.06 -20.94 -21.81
CA ARG A 552 20.72 -21.66 -23.05
C ARG A 552 19.96 -22.96 -22.80
N ASN A 553 20.21 -23.59 -21.66
CA ASN A 553 19.63 -24.86 -21.29
C ASN A 553 19.46 -24.99 -19.76
N THR A 554 18.88 -26.11 -19.33
CA THR A 554 18.62 -26.40 -17.91
C THR A 554 19.89 -26.50 -17.06
N ALA A 555 21.02 -26.95 -17.63
CA ALA A 555 22.29 -27.03 -16.91
C ALA A 555 22.87 -25.63 -16.65
N ASP A 556 22.73 -24.71 -17.60
CA ASP A 556 23.14 -23.30 -17.41
C ASP A 556 22.27 -22.61 -16.36
N ALA A 557 20.95 -22.87 -16.39
CA ALA A 557 20.03 -22.40 -15.36
C ALA A 557 20.36 -22.94 -13.97
N GLU A 558 20.79 -24.20 -13.87
CA GLU A 558 21.19 -24.77 -12.57
C GLU A 558 22.49 -24.15 -12.04
N LYS A 559 23.46 -23.85 -12.92
CA LYS A 559 24.68 -23.10 -12.53
C LYS A 559 24.34 -21.70 -12.04
N ALA A 560 23.49 -20.97 -12.79
CA ALA A 560 23.02 -19.66 -12.38
C ALA A 560 22.24 -19.70 -11.07
N ARG A 561 21.41 -20.74 -10.85
CA ARG A 561 20.68 -20.94 -9.59
C ARG A 561 21.63 -21.08 -8.41
N VAL A 562 22.64 -21.95 -8.53
CA VAL A 562 23.64 -22.15 -7.46
C VAL A 562 24.38 -20.85 -7.18
N ALA A 563 24.81 -20.12 -8.22
CA ALA A 563 25.48 -18.84 -8.06
C ALA A 563 24.60 -17.78 -7.37
N ILE A 564 23.31 -17.70 -7.72
CA ILE A 564 22.35 -16.83 -7.03
C ILE A 564 22.18 -17.26 -5.57
N GLU A 565 22.09 -18.57 -5.30
CA GLU A 565 21.92 -19.10 -3.94
C GLU A 565 23.15 -18.89 -3.04
N ASP A 566 24.34 -18.91 -3.63
CA ASP A 566 25.61 -18.61 -2.95
C ASP A 566 25.74 -17.10 -2.67
N ASP A 567 25.18 -16.25 -3.54
CA ASP A 567 25.02 -14.81 -3.29
C ASP A 567 23.84 -14.57 -2.33
N THR A 568 24.16 -14.60 -1.03
CA THR A 568 23.14 -14.56 0.04
C THR A 568 22.28 -13.30 -0.01
N ALA A 569 22.83 -12.16 -0.46
CA ALA A 569 22.09 -10.90 -0.57
C ALA A 569 21.04 -10.97 -1.68
N ILE A 570 21.41 -11.46 -2.86
CA ILE A 570 20.49 -11.60 -3.99
C ILE A 570 19.47 -12.72 -3.72
N PHE A 571 19.87 -13.83 -3.11
CA PHE A 571 18.91 -14.88 -2.77
C PHE A 571 17.89 -14.43 -1.72
N GLN A 572 18.28 -13.53 -0.82
CA GLN A 572 17.38 -12.90 0.13
C GLN A 572 16.36 -11.98 -0.56
N THR A 573 16.74 -11.23 -1.60
CA THR A 573 15.80 -10.30 -2.26
C THR A 573 14.61 -11.02 -2.91
N ILE A 574 14.75 -12.30 -3.25
CA ILE A 574 13.65 -13.15 -3.76
C ILE A 574 13.04 -14.09 -2.70
N GLY A 575 13.28 -13.84 -1.40
CA GLY A 575 12.69 -14.57 -0.28
C GLY A 575 13.22 -15.99 -0.09
N ARG A 576 14.45 -16.29 -0.53
CA ARG A 576 15.10 -17.61 -0.44
C ARG A 576 14.27 -18.78 -0.99
N ASN A 577 13.45 -18.49 -1.99
CA ASN A 577 12.52 -19.47 -2.53
C ASN A 577 13.15 -20.21 -3.73
N ARG A 578 13.80 -21.35 -3.46
CA ARG A 578 14.45 -22.17 -4.49
C ARG A 578 13.50 -22.57 -5.62
N LEU A 579 12.26 -22.93 -5.30
CA LEU A 579 11.26 -23.33 -6.28
C LEU A 579 10.92 -22.17 -7.22
N LEU A 580 10.80 -20.97 -6.65
CA LEU A 580 10.54 -19.75 -7.38
C LEU A 580 11.66 -19.38 -8.32
N LEU A 581 12.90 -19.38 -7.81
CA LEU A 581 14.08 -19.11 -8.60
C LEU A 581 14.21 -20.07 -9.78
N ARG A 582 13.95 -21.36 -9.56
CA ARG A 582 13.91 -22.37 -10.63
C ARG A 582 12.87 -22.03 -11.71
N LYS A 583 11.67 -21.58 -11.34
CA LYS A 583 10.64 -21.17 -12.31
C LYS A 583 11.10 -19.97 -13.15
N VAL A 584 11.65 -18.94 -12.50
CA VAL A 584 12.17 -17.75 -13.18
C VAL A 584 13.27 -18.12 -14.19
N LEU A 585 14.24 -18.95 -13.78
CA LEU A 585 15.34 -19.36 -14.64
C LEU A 585 14.88 -20.30 -15.77
N ALA A 586 13.91 -21.18 -15.51
CA ALA A 586 13.32 -22.02 -16.55
C ALA A 586 12.61 -21.18 -17.62
N ARG A 587 11.89 -20.11 -17.21
CA ARG A 587 11.26 -19.16 -18.12
C ARG A 587 12.29 -18.40 -18.95
N ALA A 588 13.41 -18.00 -18.34
CA ALA A 588 14.53 -17.38 -19.03
C ALA A 588 15.21 -18.29 -20.06
N VAL A 589 15.33 -19.59 -19.76
CA VAL A 589 15.76 -20.60 -20.75
C VAL A 589 14.76 -20.72 -21.89
N ALA A 590 13.46 -20.70 -21.60
CA ALA A 590 12.41 -20.73 -22.61
C ALA A 590 12.46 -19.48 -23.52
N PHE A 591 12.75 -18.30 -22.95
CA PHE A 591 12.97 -17.06 -23.71
C PHE A 591 14.11 -17.21 -24.71
N ASN A 592 15.26 -17.73 -24.28
CA ASN A 592 16.41 -17.94 -25.17
C ASN A 592 16.20 -19.02 -26.23
N ARG A 593 15.25 -19.94 -26.02
CA ARG A 593 14.89 -20.99 -26.97
C ARG A 593 13.75 -20.59 -27.91
N ALA A 594 13.10 -19.46 -27.67
CA ALA A 594 12.04 -18.95 -28.51
C ALA A 594 12.57 -18.76 -29.94
N ARG A 595 11.88 -19.33 -30.93
CA ARG A 595 12.31 -19.24 -32.34
C ARG A 595 12.05 -17.86 -32.92
N LEU A 596 11.05 -17.15 -32.38
CA LEU A 596 10.65 -15.82 -32.80
C LEU A 596 10.74 -14.85 -31.61
N PRO A 597 11.19 -13.60 -31.82
CA PRO A 597 11.20 -12.58 -30.77
C PRO A 597 9.84 -12.35 -30.10
N SER A 598 8.73 -12.53 -30.84
CA SER A 598 7.36 -12.42 -30.32
C SER A 598 7.02 -13.49 -29.27
N GLN A 599 7.58 -14.70 -29.38
CA GLN A 599 7.39 -15.76 -28.39
C GLN A 599 8.18 -15.46 -27.11
N GLY A 600 9.39 -14.87 -27.23
CA GLY A 600 10.14 -14.38 -26.07
C GLY A 600 9.42 -13.20 -25.39
N ALA A 601 8.84 -12.30 -26.16
CA ALA A 601 8.07 -11.15 -25.66
C ALA A 601 6.80 -11.54 -24.89
N GLN A 602 6.32 -12.79 -24.99
CA GLN A 602 5.25 -13.34 -24.16
C GLN A 602 5.73 -13.85 -22.79
N LEU A 603 7.05 -14.03 -22.61
CA LEU A 603 7.64 -14.59 -21.38
C LEU A 603 8.18 -13.50 -20.44
N PHE A 604 8.78 -12.45 -21.00
CA PHE A 604 9.34 -11.31 -20.25
C PHE A 604 8.93 -9.97 -20.87
N ARG A 605 8.65 -8.99 -20.01
CA ARG A 605 8.55 -7.58 -20.40
C ARG A 605 9.95 -6.99 -20.37
N ILE A 606 10.41 -6.45 -21.49
CA ILE A 606 11.78 -5.95 -21.66
C ILE A 606 11.73 -4.49 -22.13
N VAL A 607 12.46 -3.63 -21.43
CA VAL A 607 12.61 -2.20 -21.76
C VAL A 607 14.09 -1.86 -21.74
N ASN A 608 14.63 -1.33 -22.84
CA ASN A 608 16.05 -0.97 -22.98
C ASN A 608 17.01 -2.09 -22.55
N LYS A 609 16.77 -3.33 -23.00
CA LYS A 609 17.53 -4.54 -22.65
C LYS A 609 17.48 -4.94 -21.15
N LYS A 610 16.68 -4.26 -20.33
CA LYS A 610 16.41 -4.64 -18.94
C LYS A 610 15.12 -5.45 -18.86
N VAL A 611 15.15 -6.52 -18.07
CA VAL A 611 13.94 -7.27 -17.73
C VAL A 611 13.19 -6.48 -16.68
N VAL A 612 11.94 -6.13 -16.98
CA VAL A 612 11.10 -5.31 -16.09
C VAL A 612 9.88 -6.07 -15.59
N GLY A 613 9.75 -7.37 -15.89
CA GLY A 613 8.68 -8.21 -15.39
C GLY A 613 8.29 -9.34 -16.33
N ILE A 614 7.14 -9.94 -16.04
CA ILE A 614 6.46 -10.92 -16.88
C ILE A 614 5.30 -10.21 -17.61
N PRO A 615 5.06 -10.43 -18.91
CA PRO A 615 3.92 -9.89 -19.63
C PRO A 615 2.65 -10.43 -18.99
N VAL A 616 1.66 -9.55 -18.79
CA VAL A 616 0.32 -9.98 -18.37
C VAL A 616 -0.21 -10.84 -19.51
N GLY A 617 -0.29 -12.15 -19.30
CA GLY A 617 -0.83 -13.05 -20.32
C GLY A 617 -2.30 -12.70 -20.61
N GLU A 618 -2.82 -13.21 -21.73
CA GLU A 618 -4.25 -13.20 -22.08
C GLU A 618 -5.11 -14.07 -21.12
N GLY A 619 -4.70 -14.21 -19.86
CA GLY A 619 -5.55 -14.72 -18.80
C GLY A 619 -6.72 -13.77 -18.58
N LYS A 620 -7.86 -14.31 -18.13
CA LYS A 620 -9.00 -13.47 -17.72
C LYS A 620 -8.49 -12.46 -16.71
N LEU A 621 -8.53 -11.18 -17.07
CA LEU A 621 -8.17 -10.11 -16.15
C LEU A 621 -9.14 -10.22 -14.97
N HIS A 622 -8.59 -10.43 -13.77
CA HIS A 622 -9.37 -10.29 -12.55
C HIS A 622 -9.83 -8.83 -12.49
N GLU A 623 -11.09 -8.60 -12.16
CA GLU A 623 -11.60 -7.24 -11.98
C GLU A 623 -11.99 -7.04 -10.53
N GLY A 624 -11.56 -5.93 -9.93
CA GLY A 624 -12.13 -5.53 -8.65
C GLY A 624 -13.31 -4.60 -8.83
N ARG A 625 -14.08 -4.41 -7.74
CA ARG A 625 -14.97 -3.27 -7.57
C ARG A 625 -14.60 -2.55 -6.30
N VAL A 626 -14.48 -1.24 -6.43
CA VAL A 626 -14.20 -0.32 -5.34
C VAL A 626 -15.31 0.69 -5.25
N TYR A 627 -15.70 1.03 -4.04
CA TYR A 627 -16.61 2.14 -3.79
C TYR A 627 -16.15 2.88 -2.54
N ALA A 628 -15.95 4.18 -2.68
CA ALA A 628 -15.60 5.06 -1.58
C ALA A 628 -16.64 6.16 -1.50
N PHE A 629 -17.12 6.46 -0.29
CA PHE A 629 -18.08 7.53 -0.07
C PHE A 629 -17.96 8.16 1.30
N VAL A 630 -18.41 9.41 1.40
CA VAL A 630 -18.66 10.10 2.66
C VAL A 630 -20.14 10.45 2.73
N ILE A 631 -20.78 10.08 3.83
CA ILE A 631 -22.17 10.40 4.15
C ILE A 631 -22.22 11.12 5.50
N GLY A 632 -23.03 12.16 5.62
CA GLY A 632 -23.15 12.88 6.88
C GLY A 632 -24.37 13.78 6.98
N LEU A 633 -24.55 14.35 8.16
CA LEU A 633 -25.60 15.30 8.49
C LEU A 633 -24.97 16.65 8.80
N TRP A 634 -25.51 17.68 8.17
CA TRP A 634 -25.13 19.07 8.39
C TRP A 634 -26.34 19.88 8.87
N PRO A 635 -26.12 21.05 9.50
CA PRO A 635 -27.19 22.00 9.76
C PRO A 635 -27.94 22.36 8.46
N ALA A 636 -29.26 22.56 8.50
CA ALA A 636 -30.03 22.91 7.31
C ALA A 636 -29.47 24.14 6.56
N SER A 637 -28.82 25.08 7.26
CA SER A 637 -28.17 26.23 6.64
C SER A 637 -26.99 25.88 5.72
N ALA A 638 -26.49 24.65 5.78
CA ALA A 638 -25.41 24.16 4.91
C ALA A 638 -25.91 23.67 3.55
N LEU A 639 -27.22 23.61 3.28
CA LEU A 639 -27.71 23.15 1.98
C LEU A 639 -27.26 24.09 0.85
N VAL A 640 -26.56 23.55 -0.14
CA VAL A 640 -26.15 24.27 -1.36
C VAL A 640 -27.05 23.89 -2.54
N ASN A 641 -27.25 22.59 -2.75
CA ASN A 641 -28.11 22.09 -3.83
C ASN A 641 -28.88 20.83 -3.40
N ALA A 642 -30.21 20.95 -3.34
CA ALA A 642 -31.08 19.86 -2.89
C ALA A 642 -31.15 18.69 -3.87
N ALA A 643 -31.02 18.95 -5.18
CA ALA A 643 -31.14 17.92 -6.21
C ALA A 643 -29.93 16.98 -6.23
N THR A 644 -28.77 17.48 -5.81
CA THR A 644 -27.51 16.72 -5.78
C THR A 644 -27.07 16.37 -4.36
N HIS A 645 -27.81 16.82 -3.34
CA HIS A 645 -27.47 16.66 -1.92
C HIS A 645 -26.11 17.29 -1.57
N GLU A 646 -25.80 18.39 -2.25
CA GLU A 646 -24.59 19.15 -2.01
C GLU A 646 -24.76 20.06 -0.80
N VAL A 647 -23.76 20.03 0.07
CA VAL A 647 -23.69 20.86 1.28
C VAL A 647 -22.43 21.71 1.30
N ASP A 648 -22.52 22.84 1.98
CA ASP A 648 -21.40 23.71 2.34
C ASP A 648 -20.55 23.00 3.39
N THR A 649 -19.49 22.35 2.90
CA THR A 649 -18.56 21.57 3.72
C THR A 649 -17.56 22.44 4.50
N THR A 650 -17.64 23.77 4.41
CA THR A 650 -16.94 24.66 5.35
C THR A 650 -17.63 24.66 6.72
N LYS A 651 -18.92 24.32 6.76
CA LYS A 651 -19.65 24.09 8.00
C LYS A 651 -19.32 22.69 8.54
N PRO A 652 -19.01 22.56 9.85
CA PRO A 652 -18.70 21.28 10.41
C PRO A 652 -19.95 20.36 10.38
N PRO A 653 -19.80 19.09 9.98
CA PRO A 653 -20.90 18.13 10.08
C PRO A 653 -21.27 17.91 11.55
N VAL A 654 -22.58 17.69 11.79
CA VAL A 654 -23.09 17.15 13.05
C VAL A 654 -22.53 15.74 13.26
N ARG A 655 -22.56 14.93 12.19
CA ARG A 655 -21.97 13.59 12.14
C ARG A 655 -21.62 13.25 10.69
N ALA A 656 -20.53 12.54 10.47
CA ALA A 656 -20.14 12.09 9.13
C ALA A 656 -19.34 10.80 9.22
N PHE A 657 -19.54 9.92 8.24
CA PHE A 657 -18.84 8.65 8.09
C PHE A 657 -18.18 8.59 6.72
N SER A 658 -16.95 8.13 6.67
CA SER A 658 -16.23 7.78 5.45
C SER A 658 -16.13 6.27 5.36
N VAL A 659 -16.49 5.73 4.20
CA VAL A 659 -16.56 4.29 3.95
C VAL A 659 -15.74 3.95 2.72
N ALA A 660 -14.92 2.92 2.86
CA ALA A 660 -14.10 2.36 1.79
C ALA A 660 -14.43 0.88 1.63
N ILE A 661 -14.86 0.49 0.42
CA ILE A 661 -15.23 -0.88 0.06
C ILE A 661 -14.30 -1.32 -1.07
N ASN A 662 -13.68 -2.50 -0.96
CA ASN A 662 -12.88 -3.10 -2.01
C ASN A 662 -13.17 -4.60 -2.10
N ILE A 663 -13.49 -5.09 -3.30
CA ILE A 663 -13.84 -6.48 -3.58
C ILE A 663 -13.05 -6.92 -4.82
N GLN A 664 -12.18 -7.92 -4.71
CA GLN A 664 -11.27 -8.37 -5.78
C GLN A 664 -11.59 -9.77 -6.30
N ASP A 665 -12.71 -9.94 -7.00
CA ASP A 665 -13.25 -11.25 -7.41
C ASP A 665 -13.34 -11.39 -8.95
N ASN A 666 -13.20 -12.58 -9.54
CA ASN A 666 -13.49 -12.78 -10.96
C ASN A 666 -14.99 -12.74 -11.31
N TRP A 667 -15.87 -13.07 -10.37
CA TRP A 667 -17.33 -13.03 -10.57
C TRP A 667 -17.85 -11.63 -10.91
N VAL A 668 -17.09 -10.61 -10.53
CA VAL A 668 -17.36 -9.19 -10.73
C VAL A 668 -17.59 -8.81 -12.20
N GLY A 669 -17.04 -9.55 -13.16
CA GLY A 669 -17.27 -9.31 -14.60
C GLY A 669 -18.75 -9.32 -14.99
N ASP A 670 -19.57 -10.14 -14.33
CA ASP A 670 -21.01 -10.24 -14.58
C ASP A 670 -21.82 -9.19 -13.80
N HIS A 671 -21.19 -8.49 -12.85
CA HIS A 671 -21.83 -7.51 -11.96
C HIS A 671 -21.04 -6.19 -11.93
N PRO A 672 -21.14 -5.35 -12.98
CA PRO A 672 -20.37 -4.10 -13.09
C PRO A 672 -20.61 -3.12 -11.92
N HIS A 673 -21.75 -3.23 -11.23
CA HIS A 673 -22.13 -2.34 -10.13
C HIS A 673 -21.91 -2.90 -8.72
N LEU A 674 -21.19 -4.01 -8.57
CA LEU A 674 -21.10 -4.73 -7.29
C LEU A 674 -20.63 -3.83 -6.12
N GLY A 675 -19.62 -2.98 -6.34
CA GLY A 675 -19.15 -2.04 -5.31
C GLY A 675 -20.22 -1.03 -4.89
N ALA A 676 -20.99 -0.50 -5.83
CA ALA A 676 -22.09 0.43 -5.56
C ALA A 676 -23.29 -0.27 -4.90
N MET A 677 -23.57 -1.54 -5.26
CA MET A 677 -24.58 -2.34 -4.57
C MET A 677 -24.24 -2.53 -3.10
N MET A 678 -22.99 -2.90 -2.79
CA MET A 678 -22.52 -2.97 -1.40
C MET A 678 -22.54 -1.59 -0.73
N GLY A 679 -22.25 -0.52 -1.48
CA GLY A 679 -22.44 0.86 -1.04
C GLY A 679 -23.87 1.14 -0.56
N GLY A 680 -24.88 0.73 -1.33
CA GLY A 680 -26.29 0.85 -0.94
C GLY A 680 -26.61 0.09 0.35
N VAL A 681 -26.09 -1.14 0.52
CA VAL A 681 -26.22 -1.92 1.77
C VAL A 681 -25.56 -1.18 2.94
N MET A 682 -24.41 -0.56 2.73
CA MET A 682 -23.72 0.20 3.76
C MET A 682 -24.44 1.49 4.14
N VAL A 683 -25.08 2.19 3.20
CA VAL A 683 -25.93 3.36 3.49
C VAL A 683 -27.06 2.99 4.45
N GLU A 684 -27.76 1.87 4.20
CA GLU A 684 -28.80 1.38 5.10
C GLU A 684 -28.24 0.97 6.47
N THR A 685 -27.08 0.29 6.47
CA THR A 685 -26.41 -0.17 7.70
C THR A 685 -25.99 0.99 8.60
N LEU A 686 -25.60 2.13 8.03
CA LEU A 686 -25.18 3.32 8.77
C LEU A 686 -26.34 4.24 9.17
N ALA A 687 -27.55 4.03 8.65
CA ALA A 687 -28.70 4.88 8.94
C ALA A 687 -29.00 5.04 10.44
N PRO A 688 -28.98 3.97 11.28
CA PRO A 688 -29.20 4.13 12.72
C PRO A 688 -28.10 4.94 13.42
N LEU A 689 -26.87 4.88 12.89
CA LEU A 689 -25.74 5.66 13.40
C LEU A 689 -25.76 7.12 12.93
N LEU A 690 -26.45 7.44 11.83
CA LEU A 690 -26.73 8.81 11.42
C LEU A 690 -27.89 9.40 12.22
N PHE A 691 -28.90 8.58 12.52
CA PHE A 691 -30.15 9.00 13.16
C PHE A 691 -30.45 8.17 14.42
N PRO A 692 -29.71 8.38 15.53
CA PRO A 692 -29.85 7.57 16.72
C PRO A 692 -31.25 7.78 17.29
N ALA A 693 -31.82 6.70 17.84
CA ALA A 693 -33.08 6.77 18.55
C ALA A 693 -32.98 7.75 19.73
N GLY A 694 -34.00 8.58 19.93
CA GLY A 694 -34.07 9.51 21.07
C GLY A 694 -33.34 10.86 20.89
N VAL A 695 -32.62 11.09 19.80
CA VAL A 695 -32.05 12.41 19.47
C VAL A 695 -33.05 13.17 18.60
N LYS A 696 -33.80 14.10 19.20
CA LYS A 696 -34.78 14.94 18.49
C LYS A 696 -34.11 15.99 17.62
#